data_AF-A0A5N3CXV3-F1
#
_entry.id   AF-A0A5N3CXV3-F1
#
_cell.length_a   1.000
_cell.length_b   1.000
_cell.length_c   1.000
_cell.angle_alpha   90.00
_cell.angle_beta   90.00
_cell.angle_gamma   90.00
#
_symmetry.space_group_name_H-M   'P 1'
#
loop_
_entity.id
_entity.type
_entity.pdbx_description
1 polymer ?
#
loop_
_entity_poly.entity_id
_entity_poly.type
_entity_poly.pdbx_seq_one_letter_code
_entity_poly.pdbx_strand_id
1 'polypeptide(L)'
;MKALMVRTDFSLGESALKAENAVKIAREAGYTAVISADSMNIASVIPLQRAAGDDMAVICGVKLNIVDDPTYEYRAKLAKESKVCMESLERGRNYSFTALIKNERGYRDICELMTVANTREQFYFVPRLSLEQLVSTYAKGNIILLTSDIGSVFQRNDFAKIISTLITAGGKDNFYSVVYPHPTPFYDQINVRAMKVASALKIEPVAFYPAYYESIDDADIKDIAHMVTNNIKIDQPHRLRIPHQRDNAVNGRRHLLEALKAFSVRMDVAVTASMASTTQDAIIEACTWRWHELPPALPKMADDEPATLMKLAVTGLRKRLTTKEFGYTPPASENRVYVERLKYEMDTLTRLGFCGYFLMVRDLMNHSRETGIPVGPGRGSSAGSLVAWCIGITNVDPIRHGLLFERFINPERLDLPDADLDFSQARRHEVIEYLNERYGEDYVAGIPNFTYLGAASALRDTARIYGVESADMAVSKELKNVEDDSLPLEELREQLASLDKYATKYPDAFNAACKLQSLMRGFGRHAAGMIVAGVPLTERTPVERRGDARCIAFDKRYCEAMGLIKLDVLGLATLDLLDSAKRYIKENTGEDINLDAISLEDRKVLDGFAAGYTQGVFQLESGPMRKLLKDLGGGIEPMSFKTVVATTALFRPGPIQSGMLDDYVSVAKGFMTPESLHPVLDELTAETNGVILYQEQTMNATRLLAGFTMAEADGVRKAIGKKDMEKMKSMGEKFIVQAQAGWIDVELEDGTTQRIHRAEHFKCEDGTLKTVEEALEYGAKLPINAVRVTASHPGLSEMKAKEIWTAFEKNGAYQFNKSHSVAYSLISYQSMWLKTHYPAEFFAAALTILGEDKHQGLVKDALTYGIRVLPPDVNVSSNRIEIRTLEDGSQVLYAPFSAVKGCSENGCQAIMRARERVGGKFESLAQFEEAVEKRACNSRVRESLQKVGAFASIEPGSLPATDPERLRDQAELMGNLVIDAVKASRPFEMNPKRSAEINVLMTRMAAEMGLGDELIRPSIGIKPKIMIILDNANGNDARTGYFMENGYDDFKAKLLTAGDLRMGDLYVTGVCKKVKDKEKDYTKDEIGQFTDFMREEINLVRPTYVLTCGSRATSLFNNKNKPSDLVGRKEYLPDLDVTVFYGFNPNILYFRPEEGERLEAILADVAETIKS
;
A
#
# COMPACT_ATOMS: atom_id res chain seq x y z
N MET A 1 -0.58 11.86 -43.09
CA MET A 1 -0.67 10.39 -42.91
C MET A 1 -1.87 10.17 -42.03
N LYS A 2 -2.78 9.22 -42.28
CA LYS A 2 -4.04 9.25 -41.53
C LYS A 2 -3.99 8.44 -40.24
N ALA A 3 -3.83 7.13 -40.24
CA ALA A 3 -3.83 6.34 -38.98
C ALA A 3 -2.51 5.63 -38.66
N LEU A 4 -2.01 5.82 -37.44
CA LEU A 4 -1.00 4.97 -36.81
C LEU A 4 -1.70 3.86 -36.01
N MET A 5 -1.37 2.59 -36.26
CA MET A 5 -1.85 1.48 -35.45
C MET A 5 -0.84 1.15 -34.35
N VAL A 6 -1.29 1.09 -33.10
CA VAL A 6 -0.41 0.91 -31.95
C VAL A 6 -0.86 -0.27 -31.09
N ARG A 7 0.10 -1.07 -30.64
CA ARG A 7 -0.02 -1.83 -29.39
C ARG A 7 0.71 -1.06 -28.32
N THR A 8 0.04 -0.79 -27.22
CA THR A 8 0.60 -0.01 -26.12
C THR A 8 1.13 -0.94 -25.03
N ASP A 9 1.73 -0.37 -23.99
CA ASP A 9 2.18 -1.07 -22.78
C ASP A 9 1.07 -1.83 -22.03
N PHE A 10 -0.20 -1.61 -22.38
CA PHE A 10 -1.34 -2.41 -21.95
C PHE A 10 -1.39 -3.80 -22.60
N SER A 11 -0.66 -4.03 -23.68
CA SER A 11 -0.36 -5.37 -24.20
C SER A 11 0.87 -5.93 -23.48
N LEU A 12 0.69 -6.38 -22.23
CA LEU A 12 1.78 -6.79 -21.33
C LEU A 12 2.76 -7.78 -21.97
N GLY A 13 4.05 -7.43 -21.94
CA GLY A 13 5.11 -8.27 -22.49
C GLY A 13 5.07 -8.43 -24.01
N GLU A 14 4.18 -7.72 -24.71
CA GLU A 14 4.17 -7.62 -26.18
C GLU A 14 4.73 -6.29 -26.67
N SER A 15 4.45 -5.19 -25.95
CA SER A 15 4.80 -3.82 -26.34
C SER A 15 5.40 -3.03 -25.18
N ALA A 16 6.30 -2.10 -25.52
CA ALA A 16 6.91 -1.14 -24.61
C ALA A 16 6.44 0.31 -24.90
N LEU A 17 5.58 0.50 -25.90
CA LEU A 17 5.11 1.82 -26.32
C LEU A 17 4.06 2.35 -25.33
N LYS A 18 4.39 3.40 -24.59
CA LYS A 18 3.42 4.06 -23.71
C LYS A 18 2.32 4.74 -24.51
N ALA A 19 1.07 4.58 -24.07
CA ALA A 19 -0.10 5.18 -24.72
C ALA A 19 0.05 6.70 -24.96
N GLU A 20 0.44 7.48 -23.94
CA GLU A 20 0.58 8.94 -24.06
C GLU A 20 1.70 9.35 -25.05
N ASN A 21 2.83 8.63 -25.03
CA ASN A 21 3.96 8.89 -25.93
C ASN A 21 3.62 8.56 -27.38
N ALA A 22 2.83 7.51 -27.61
CA ALA A 22 2.41 7.11 -28.95
C ALA A 22 1.75 8.26 -29.71
N VAL A 23 0.89 9.04 -29.04
CA VAL A 23 0.21 10.20 -29.64
C VAL A 23 1.19 11.32 -29.97
N LYS A 24 2.11 11.62 -29.06
CA LYS A 24 3.13 12.66 -29.28
C LYS A 24 3.97 12.35 -30.51
N ILE A 25 4.52 11.14 -30.60
CA ILE A 25 5.37 10.70 -31.72
C ILE A 25 4.54 10.60 -33.00
N ALA A 26 3.29 10.12 -32.93
CA ALA A 26 2.40 10.10 -34.08
C ALA A 26 2.19 11.50 -34.67
N ARG A 27 2.02 12.53 -33.82
CA ARG A 27 1.86 13.93 -34.24
C ARG A 27 3.10 14.44 -34.95
N GLU A 28 4.27 14.21 -34.37
CA GLU A 28 5.57 14.58 -34.96
C GLU A 28 5.81 13.88 -36.31
N ALA A 29 5.38 12.63 -36.45
CA ALA A 29 5.46 11.88 -37.70
C ALA A 29 4.38 12.29 -38.73
N GLY A 30 3.43 13.17 -38.39
CA GLY A 30 2.40 13.68 -39.31
C GLY A 30 1.19 12.76 -39.50
N TYR A 31 0.87 11.95 -38.48
CA TYR A 31 -0.40 11.22 -38.39
C TYR A 31 -1.54 12.14 -37.94
N THR A 32 -2.78 11.84 -38.36
CA THR A 32 -3.99 12.57 -37.94
C THR A 32 -4.93 11.72 -37.08
N ALA A 33 -4.60 10.43 -36.92
CA ALA A 33 -5.35 9.48 -36.12
C ALA A 33 -4.42 8.40 -35.54
N VAL A 34 -4.82 7.85 -34.40
CA VAL A 34 -4.20 6.68 -33.75
C VAL A 34 -5.26 5.62 -33.52
N ILE A 35 -4.95 4.37 -33.86
CA ILE A 35 -5.80 3.20 -33.65
C ILE A 35 -5.17 2.35 -32.55
N SER A 36 -5.86 2.21 -31.42
CA SER A 36 -5.49 1.23 -30.40
C SER A 36 -5.78 -0.19 -30.90
N ALA A 37 -4.85 -1.11 -30.68
CA ALA A 37 -4.97 -2.51 -31.09
C ALA A 37 -4.41 -3.45 -30.01
N ASP A 38 -4.67 -3.13 -28.74
CA ASP A 38 -4.18 -3.89 -27.60
C ASP A 38 -4.82 -5.29 -27.49
N SER A 39 -4.04 -6.26 -27.02
CA SER A 39 -4.44 -7.66 -26.88
C SER A 39 -5.43 -7.83 -25.72
N MET A 40 -6.71 -8.11 -26.04
CA MET A 40 -7.79 -8.31 -25.07
C MET A 40 -7.85 -7.22 -23.97
N ASN A 41 -7.57 -5.96 -24.33
CA ASN A 41 -7.55 -4.83 -23.41
C ASN A 41 -8.00 -3.53 -24.11
N ILE A 42 -8.70 -2.64 -23.39
CA ILE A 42 -9.13 -1.32 -23.92
C ILE A 42 -8.61 -0.13 -23.10
N ALA A 43 -7.87 -0.38 -22.02
CA ALA A 43 -7.56 0.64 -21.01
C ALA A 43 -6.68 1.78 -21.56
N SER A 44 -5.96 1.56 -22.66
CA SER A 44 -5.16 2.57 -23.35
C SER A 44 -5.98 3.69 -24.00
N VAL A 45 -7.28 3.48 -24.25
CA VAL A 45 -8.09 4.44 -25.01
C VAL A 45 -8.22 5.81 -24.34
N ILE A 46 -8.32 5.84 -23.01
CA ILE A 46 -8.47 7.07 -22.23
C ILE A 46 -7.16 7.89 -22.22
N PRO A 47 -5.98 7.34 -21.87
CA PRO A 47 -4.73 8.10 -21.98
C PRO A 47 -4.43 8.51 -23.42
N LEU A 48 -4.74 7.68 -24.42
CA LEU A 48 -4.64 8.07 -25.84
C LEU A 48 -5.51 9.29 -26.15
N GLN A 49 -6.80 9.26 -25.79
CA GLN A 49 -7.73 10.36 -26.08
C GLN A 49 -7.35 11.65 -25.34
N ARG A 50 -6.92 11.55 -24.08
CA ARG A 50 -6.45 12.71 -23.30
C ARG A 50 -5.19 13.34 -23.89
N ALA A 51 -4.23 12.53 -24.36
CA ALA A 51 -3.01 13.04 -25.01
C ALA A 51 -3.27 13.58 -26.42
N ALA A 52 -4.30 13.08 -27.11
CA ALA A 52 -4.68 13.50 -28.45
C ALA A 52 -5.38 14.87 -28.46
N GLY A 53 -6.22 15.14 -27.46
CA GLY A 53 -7.09 16.32 -27.46
C GLY A 53 -8.07 16.27 -28.63
N ASP A 54 -8.43 17.45 -29.15
CA ASP A 54 -9.34 17.58 -30.30
C ASP A 54 -8.61 17.51 -31.66
N ASP A 55 -7.27 17.59 -31.66
CA ASP A 55 -6.44 17.73 -32.86
C ASP A 55 -6.16 16.40 -33.59
N MET A 56 -6.42 15.26 -32.94
CA MET A 56 -6.10 13.93 -33.47
C MET A 56 -7.20 12.92 -33.13
N ALA A 57 -7.65 12.15 -34.12
CA ALA A 57 -8.70 11.15 -33.90
C ALA A 57 -8.14 9.90 -33.20
N VAL A 58 -8.78 9.44 -32.12
CA VAL A 58 -8.46 8.16 -31.48
C VAL A 58 -9.52 7.13 -31.81
N ILE A 59 -9.12 6.05 -32.48
CA ILE A 59 -9.99 4.92 -32.79
C ILE A 59 -9.74 3.82 -31.77
N CYS A 60 -10.79 3.43 -31.05
CA CYS A 60 -10.70 2.32 -30.11
C CYS A 60 -10.77 0.99 -30.86
N GLY A 61 -9.74 0.17 -30.70
CA GLY A 61 -9.71 -1.18 -31.23
C GLY A 61 -9.12 -2.18 -30.24
N VAL A 62 -9.46 -3.45 -30.44
CA VAL A 62 -9.05 -4.55 -29.57
C VAL A 62 -8.65 -5.74 -30.41
N LYS A 63 -7.49 -6.32 -30.13
CA LYS A 63 -7.11 -7.61 -30.70
C LYS A 63 -7.77 -8.74 -29.90
N LEU A 64 -8.72 -9.41 -30.54
CA LEU A 64 -9.52 -10.49 -29.97
C LEU A 64 -8.81 -11.84 -30.13
N ASN A 65 -8.86 -12.69 -29.09
CA ASN A 65 -8.25 -14.02 -29.09
C ASN A 65 -9.32 -15.11 -29.24
N ILE A 66 -9.31 -15.81 -30.38
CA ILE A 66 -10.28 -16.82 -30.77
C ILE A 66 -9.66 -18.22 -30.70
N VAL A 67 -10.42 -19.14 -30.11
CA VAL A 67 -10.08 -20.57 -29.98
C VAL A 67 -11.27 -21.42 -30.42
N ASP A 68 -11.02 -22.70 -30.69
CA ASP A 68 -12.09 -23.62 -31.16
C ASP A 68 -13.15 -23.88 -30.07
N ASP A 69 -12.72 -24.03 -28.82
CA ASP A 69 -13.60 -24.12 -27.65
C ASP A 69 -12.99 -23.39 -26.44
N PRO A 70 -13.53 -22.22 -26.04
CA PRO A 70 -13.00 -21.45 -24.93
C PRO A 70 -13.27 -22.12 -23.57
N THR A 71 -14.23 -23.04 -23.47
CA THR A 71 -14.64 -23.68 -22.21
C THR A 71 -13.90 -24.98 -21.90
N TYR A 72 -13.15 -25.52 -22.86
CA TYR A 72 -12.54 -26.84 -22.74
C TYR A 72 -11.66 -26.99 -21.49
N GLU A 73 -10.77 -26.02 -21.23
CA GLU A 73 -9.82 -26.11 -20.10
C GLU A 73 -10.52 -26.11 -18.74
N TYR A 74 -11.61 -25.35 -18.61
CA TYR A 74 -12.42 -25.34 -17.41
C TYR A 74 -13.11 -26.70 -17.19
N ARG A 75 -13.74 -27.25 -18.24
CA ARG A 75 -14.38 -28.57 -18.19
C ARG A 75 -13.37 -29.70 -17.92
N ALA A 76 -12.18 -29.62 -18.52
CA ALA A 76 -11.09 -30.56 -18.30
C ALA A 76 -10.58 -30.52 -16.85
N LYS A 77 -10.49 -29.33 -16.25
CA LYS A 77 -10.16 -29.17 -14.83
C LYS A 77 -11.23 -29.81 -13.93
N LEU A 78 -12.51 -29.53 -14.16
CA LEU A 78 -13.61 -30.14 -13.39
C LEU A 78 -13.65 -31.67 -13.53
N ALA A 79 -13.42 -32.20 -14.73
CA ALA A 79 -13.36 -33.64 -14.97
C ALA A 79 -12.21 -34.29 -14.20
N LYS A 80 -11.03 -33.65 -14.18
CA LYS A 80 -9.87 -34.10 -13.39
C LYS A 80 -10.16 -34.10 -11.89
N GLU A 81 -10.80 -33.05 -11.38
CA GLU A 81 -11.21 -32.94 -9.97
C GLU A 81 -12.26 -34.00 -9.60
N SER A 82 -13.17 -34.29 -10.51
CA SER A 82 -14.24 -35.29 -10.34
C SER A 82 -13.80 -36.73 -10.68
N LYS A 83 -12.54 -36.93 -11.09
CA LYS A 83 -11.98 -38.23 -11.56
C LYS A 83 -12.76 -38.85 -12.72
N VAL A 84 -13.36 -38.02 -13.57
CA VAL A 84 -14.09 -38.43 -14.78
C VAL A 84 -13.17 -38.29 -16.00
N CYS A 85 -13.25 -39.25 -16.93
CA CYS A 85 -12.53 -39.19 -18.19
C CYS A 85 -13.28 -38.27 -19.18
N MET A 86 -12.56 -37.32 -19.80
CA MET A 86 -13.12 -36.41 -20.80
C MET A 86 -12.59 -36.74 -22.19
N GLU A 87 -13.42 -36.59 -23.21
CA GLU A 87 -13.00 -36.76 -24.60
C GLU A 87 -11.94 -35.70 -24.98
N SER A 88 -10.91 -36.13 -25.70
CA SER A 88 -9.86 -35.23 -26.18
C SER A 88 -10.40 -34.38 -27.33
N LEU A 89 -10.23 -33.07 -27.26
CA LEU A 89 -10.56 -32.17 -28.36
C LEU A 89 -9.37 -32.07 -29.32
N GLU A 90 -9.59 -32.35 -30.60
CA GLU A 90 -8.61 -31.99 -31.64
C GLU A 90 -8.63 -30.47 -31.83
N ARG A 91 -7.52 -29.81 -31.50
CA ARG A 91 -7.44 -28.34 -31.48
C ARG A 91 -6.67 -27.84 -32.69
N GLY A 92 -7.28 -26.90 -33.41
CA GLY A 92 -6.58 -26.05 -34.34
C GLY A 92 -5.73 -25.00 -33.62
N ARG A 93 -5.00 -24.21 -34.41
CA ARG A 93 -4.21 -23.09 -33.87
C ARG A 93 -5.16 -21.95 -33.46
N ASN A 94 -4.90 -21.36 -32.30
CA ASN A 94 -5.55 -20.11 -31.86
C ASN A 94 -5.27 -18.99 -32.88
N TYR A 95 -6.22 -18.08 -33.02
CA TYR A 95 -6.14 -16.99 -34.00
C TYR A 95 -6.84 -15.72 -33.53
N SER A 96 -6.60 -14.62 -34.21
CA SER A 96 -7.06 -13.30 -33.79
C SER A 96 -7.60 -12.45 -34.94
N PHE A 97 -8.51 -11.55 -34.56
CA PHE A 97 -8.98 -10.41 -35.35
C PHE A 97 -8.79 -9.13 -34.53
N THR A 98 -8.56 -8.00 -35.18
CA THR A 98 -8.64 -6.69 -34.51
C THR A 98 -10.02 -6.11 -34.78
N ALA A 99 -10.82 -5.91 -33.73
CA ALA A 99 -12.12 -5.28 -33.82
C ALA A 99 -11.98 -3.77 -33.56
N LEU A 100 -12.53 -2.93 -34.43
CA LEU A 100 -12.61 -1.49 -34.26
C LEU A 100 -14.05 -1.07 -33.95
N ILE A 101 -14.20 -0.13 -33.03
CA ILE A 101 -15.49 0.31 -32.51
C ILE A 101 -16.05 1.44 -33.39
N LYS A 102 -17.23 1.22 -34.00
CA LYS A 102 -17.82 2.24 -34.89
C LYS A 102 -18.58 3.33 -34.15
N ASN A 103 -19.35 2.95 -33.14
CA ASN A 103 -20.32 3.82 -32.47
C ASN A 103 -20.55 3.36 -31.03
N GLU A 104 -21.39 4.07 -30.28
CA GLU A 104 -21.72 3.76 -28.87
C GLU A 104 -22.22 2.32 -28.67
N ARG A 105 -22.99 1.78 -29.60
CA ARG A 105 -23.46 0.38 -29.52
C ARG A 105 -22.30 -0.60 -29.70
N GLY A 106 -21.40 -0.30 -30.63
CA GLY A 106 -20.18 -1.09 -30.85
C GLY A 106 -19.26 -1.12 -29.63
N TYR A 107 -19.21 -0.03 -28.86
CA TYR A 107 -18.45 0.02 -27.61
C TYR A 107 -19.00 -0.97 -26.59
N ARG A 108 -20.33 -0.95 -26.39
CA ARG A 108 -21.01 -1.90 -25.49
C ARG A 108 -20.86 -3.33 -25.96
N ASP A 109 -21.04 -3.59 -27.25
CA ASP A 109 -20.90 -4.91 -27.86
C ASP A 109 -19.49 -5.51 -27.59
N ILE A 110 -18.43 -4.70 -27.67
CA ILE A 110 -17.07 -5.12 -27.34
C ILE A 110 -16.87 -5.30 -25.84
N CYS A 111 -17.43 -4.44 -25.00
CA CYS A 111 -17.36 -4.59 -23.55
C CYS A 111 -18.03 -5.89 -23.07
N GLU A 112 -19.20 -6.23 -23.62
CA GLU A 112 -19.89 -7.50 -23.37
C GLU A 112 -19.03 -8.68 -23.83
N LEU A 113 -18.53 -8.65 -25.07
CA LEU A 113 -17.72 -9.73 -25.62
C LEU A 113 -16.44 -9.98 -24.80
N MET A 114 -15.73 -8.91 -24.42
CA MET A 114 -14.55 -9.02 -23.57
C MET A 114 -14.87 -9.52 -22.16
N THR A 115 -16.01 -9.12 -21.60
CA THR A 115 -16.47 -9.62 -20.29
C THR A 115 -16.75 -11.12 -20.33
N VAL A 116 -17.41 -11.59 -21.39
CA VAL A 116 -17.64 -13.02 -21.66
C VAL A 116 -16.32 -13.79 -21.76
N ALA A 117 -15.32 -13.24 -22.44
CA ALA A 117 -13.98 -13.86 -22.54
C ALA A 117 -13.25 -14.00 -21.18
N ASN A 118 -13.66 -13.21 -20.19
CA ASN A 118 -13.09 -13.15 -18.84
C ASN A 118 -13.90 -13.95 -17.80
N THR A 119 -14.97 -14.63 -18.19
CA THR A 119 -15.68 -15.53 -17.26
C THR A 119 -14.77 -16.68 -16.84
N ARG A 120 -15.09 -17.33 -15.71
CA ARG A 120 -14.26 -18.40 -15.13
C ARG A 120 -14.14 -19.60 -16.07
N GLU A 121 -15.16 -19.82 -16.89
CA GLU A 121 -15.28 -20.92 -17.84
C GLU A 121 -14.35 -20.70 -19.04
N GLN A 122 -14.18 -19.44 -19.46
CA GLN A 122 -13.46 -19.09 -20.69
C GLN A 122 -12.04 -18.58 -20.46
N PHE A 123 -11.74 -17.99 -19.30
CA PHE A 123 -10.40 -17.50 -19.01
C PHE A 123 -9.40 -18.64 -18.74
N TYR A 124 -8.24 -18.64 -19.42
CA TYR A 124 -7.13 -19.56 -19.11
C TYR A 124 -5.80 -18.94 -19.50
N PHE A 125 -5.09 -18.38 -18.52
CA PHE A 125 -3.94 -17.47 -18.66
C PHE A 125 -4.23 -16.17 -19.45
N VAL A 126 -4.98 -16.27 -20.54
CA VAL A 126 -5.50 -15.17 -21.36
C VAL A 126 -7.02 -15.31 -21.55
N PRO A 127 -7.74 -14.20 -21.80
CA PRO A 127 -9.14 -14.26 -22.20
C PRO A 127 -9.30 -14.94 -23.57
N ARG A 128 -10.37 -15.73 -23.75
CA ARG A 128 -10.60 -16.53 -24.96
C ARG A 128 -12.05 -16.45 -25.40
N LEU A 129 -12.27 -16.47 -26.70
CA LEU A 129 -13.58 -16.41 -27.35
C LEU A 129 -13.73 -17.55 -28.35
N SER A 130 -14.98 -17.94 -28.63
CA SER A 130 -15.33 -18.79 -29.76
C SER A 130 -15.57 -17.98 -31.03
N LEU A 131 -15.51 -18.64 -32.19
CA LEU A 131 -15.89 -18.02 -33.46
C LEU A 131 -17.36 -17.58 -33.45
N GLU A 132 -18.25 -18.37 -32.86
CA GLU A 132 -19.69 -18.08 -32.80
C GLU A 132 -19.99 -16.78 -32.04
N GLN A 133 -19.32 -16.56 -30.90
CA GLN A 133 -19.44 -15.32 -30.13
C GLN A 133 -18.99 -14.10 -30.95
N LEU A 134 -17.88 -14.22 -31.68
CA LEU A 134 -17.40 -13.17 -32.58
C LEU A 134 -18.39 -12.93 -33.73
N VAL A 135 -18.90 -13.99 -34.36
CA VAL A 135 -19.87 -13.93 -35.46
C VAL A 135 -21.15 -13.23 -35.01
N SER A 136 -21.68 -13.58 -33.84
CA SER A 136 -22.87 -12.94 -33.26
C SER A 136 -22.66 -11.45 -33.03
N THR A 137 -21.50 -11.06 -32.50
CA THR A 137 -21.16 -9.65 -32.27
C THR A 137 -20.98 -8.89 -33.59
N TYR A 138 -20.28 -9.49 -34.55
CA TYR A 138 -20.03 -8.89 -35.86
C TYR A 138 -21.30 -8.70 -36.69
N ALA A 139 -22.24 -9.64 -36.61
CA ALA A 139 -23.53 -9.60 -37.31
C ALA A 139 -24.37 -8.35 -36.97
N LYS A 140 -24.15 -7.74 -35.81
CA LYS A 140 -24.82 -6.50 -35.39
C LYS A 140 -24.40 -5.26 -36.22
N GLY A 141 -23.27 -5.30 -36.94
CA GLY A 141 -22.82 -4.22 -37.83
C GLY A 141 -22.22 -2.99 -37.13
N ASN A 142 -22.01 -3.05 -35.81
CA ASN A 142 -21.50 -1.94 -34.99
C ASN A 142 -19.98 -1.93 -34.81
N ILE A 143 -19.27 -2.93 -35.35
CA ILE A 143 -17.82 -3.03 -35.31
C ILE A 143 -17.26 -3.28 -36.70
N ILE A 144 -16.00 -2.91 -36.91
CA ILE A 144 -15.21 -3.31 -38.08
C ILE A 144 -14.25 -4.43 -37.67
N LEU A 145 -14.10 -5.47 -38.48
CA LEU A 145 -13.11 -6.53 -38.25
C LEU A 145 -11.95 -6.42 -39.24
N LEU A 146 -10.75 -6.43 -38.68
CA LEU A 146 -9.50 -6.51 -39.41
C LEU A 146 -8.85 -7.87 -39.15
N THR A 147 -8.33 -8.53 -40.18
CA THR A 147 -7.47 -9.71 -39.98
C THR A 147 -6.20 -9.31 -39.22
N SER A 148 -5.84 -10.04 -38.17
CA SER A 148 -4.67 -9.69 -37.33
C SER A 148 -3.32 -10.02 -38.00
N ASP A 149 -2.24 -9.49 -37.41
CA ASP A 149 -0.83 -9.76 -37.71
C ASP A 149 -0.35 -11.13 -37.16
N ILE A 150 0.57 -11.17 -36.19
CA ILE A 150 0.92 -12.38 -35.43
C ILE A 150 -0.35 -12.94 -34.79
N GLY A 151 -0.60 -14.22 -35.03
CA GLY A 151 -1.85 -14.88 -34.62
C GLY A 151 -2.98 -14.71 -35.64
N SER A 152 -2.71 -14.24 -36.86
CA SER A 152 -3.75 -14.12 -37.91
C SER A 152 -4.52 -15.43 -38.16
N VAL A 153 -5.80 -15.31 -38.51
CA VAL A 153 -6.64 -16.40 -39.02
C VAL A 153 -6.00 -17.12 -40.20
N PHE A 154 -5.18 -16.42 -41.02
CA PHE A 154 -4.48 -17.02 -42.16
C PHE A 154 -3.47 -18.11 -41.81
N GLN A 155 -3.15 -18.32 -40.54
CA GLN A 155 -2.31 -19.43 -40.10
C GLN A 155 -3.10 -20.75 -39.94
N ARG A 156 -4.43 -20.70 -39.95
CA ARG A 156 -5.26 -21.89 -39.96
C ARG A 156 -5.36 -22.48 -41.36
N ASN A 157 -5.81 -23.72 -41.46
CA ASN A 157 -6.06 -24.37 -42.76
C ASN A 157 -7.47 -24.06 -43.29
N ASP A 158 -8.42 -23.79 -42.38
CA ASP A 158 -9.83 -23.50 -42.66
C ASP A 158 -10.15 -21.99 -42.68
N PHE A 159 -9.14 -21.12 -42.83
CA PHE A 159 -9.30 -19.65 -42.78
C PHE A 159 -10.39 -19.13 -43.73
N ALA A 160 -10.50 -19.70 -44.93
CA ALA A 160 -11.49 -19.29 -45.93
C ALA A 160 -12.92 -19.54 -45.44
N LYS A 161 -13.15 -20.66 -44.74
CA LYS A 161 -14.45 -20.98 -44.14
C LYS A 161 -14.77 -20.01 -43.01
N ILE A 162 -13.81 -19.76 -42.11
CA ILE A 162 -13.97 -18.84 -40.98
C ILE A 162 -14.34 -17.43 -41.46
N ILE A 163 -13.59 -16.89 -42.43
CA ILE A 163 -13.83 -15.55 -42.98
C ILE A 163 -15.16 -15.50 -43.72
N SER A 164 -15.50 -16.52 -44.51
CA SER A 164 -16.79 -16.61 -45.21
C SER A 164 -17.96 -16.59 -44.24
N THR A 165 -17.87 -17.30 -43.11
CA THR A 165 -18.89 -17.28 -42.06
C THR A 165 -19.10 -15.88 -41.49
N LEU A 166 -18.01 -15.15 -41.19
CA LEU A 166 -18.10 -13.78 -40.68
C LEU A 166 -18.76 -12.83 -41.69
N ILE A 167 -18.33 -12.88 -42.95
CA ILE A 167 -18.87 -12.03 -44.02
C ILE A 167 -20.34 -12.34 -44.29
N THR A 168 -20.72 -13.62 -44.26
CA THR A 168 -22.12 -14.03 -44.43
C THR A 168 -23.00 -13.46 -43.31
N ALA A 169 -22.47 -13.37 -42.10
CA ALA A 169 -23.21 -12.90 -40.93
C ALA A 169 -23.28 -11.36 -40.81
N GLY A 170 -22.16 -10.65 -40.98
CA GLY A 170 -22.06 -9.19 -40.74
C GLY A 170 -21.82 -8.34 -41.97
N GLY A 171 -21.84 -8.94 -43.17
CA GLY A 171 -21.54 -8.28 -44.43
C GLY A 171 -20.03 -8.09 -44.66
N LYS A 172 -19.67 -7.77 -45.90
CA LYS A 172 -18.28 -7.53 -46.30
C LYS A 172 -17.82 -6.09 -46.04
N ASP A 173 -18.74 -5.14 -45.94
CA ASP A 173 -18.41 -3.70 -45.87
C ASP A 173 -17.78 -3.31 -44.52
N ASN A 174 -17.94 -4.13 -43.48
CA ASN A 174 -17.30 -3.95 -42.18
C ASN A 174 -16.11 -4.91 -41.96
N PHE A 175 -15.64 -5.60 -43.00
CA PHE A 175 -14.52 -6.52 -42.91
C PHE A 175 -13.39 -6.04 -43.82
N TYR A 176 -12.17 -6.02 -43.31
CA TYR A 176 -11.00 -5.68 -44.13
C TYR A 176 -9.91 -6.73 -43.97
N SER A 177 -9.33 -7.12 -45.10
CA SER A 177 -8.15 -7.98 -45.11
C SER A 177 -6.90 -7.12 -45.01
N VAL A 178 -6.14 -7.26 -43.93
CA VAL A 178 -4.97 -6.43 -43.67
C VAL A 178 -3.71 -7.05 -44.28
N VAL A 179 -2.89 -6.19 -44.88
CA VAL A 179 -1.52 -6.49 -45.30
C VAL A 179 -0.56 -5.83 -44.33
N TYR A 180 0.32 -6.63 -43.72
CA TYR A 180 1.38 -6.20 -42.81
C TYR A 180 2.73 -6.42 -43.51
N PRO A 181 3.25 -5.45 -44.27
CA PRO A 181 4.30 -5.69 -45.28
C PRO A 181 5.72 -5.81 -44.69
N HIS A 182 5.86 -6.52 -43.56
CA HIS A 182 7.17 -6.84 -43.00
C HIS A 182 7.93 -7.80 -43.93
N PRO A 183 9.25 -7.62 -44.14
CA PRO A 183 10.03 -8.40 -45.08
C PRO A 183 10.47 -9.75 -44.49
N THR A 184 9.51 -10.59 -44.11
CA THR A 184 9.80 -11.95 -43.58
C THR A 184 8.98 -13.01 -44.28
N PRO A 185 9.49 -14.27 -44.39
CA PRO A 185 8.74 -15.36 -45.00
C PRO A 185 7.37 -15.62 -44.35
N PHE A 186 7.27 -15.40 -43.04
CA PHE A 186 6.01 -15.52 -42.31
C PHE A 186 4.98 -14.50 -42.79
N TYR A 187 5.35 -13.21 -42.81
CA TYR A 187 4.47 -12.13 -43.24
C TYR A 187 4.14 -12.24 -44.73
N ASP A 188 5.09 -12.63 -45.56
CA ASP A 188 4.88 -12.87 -46.98
C ASP A 188 3.79 -13.93 -47.24
N GLN A 189 3.85 -15.06 -46.53
CA GLN A 189 2.85 -16.11 -46.67
C GLN A 189 1.45 -15.66 -46.24
N ILE A 190 1.34 -14.97 -45.10
CA ILE A 190 0.02 -14.50 -44.63
C ILE A 190 -0.53 -13.37 -45.50
N ASN A 191 0.31 -12.46 -46.00
CA ASN A 191 -0.11 -11.36 -46.87
C ASN A 191 -0.55 -11.87 -48.25
N VAL A 192 0.12 -12.89 -48.81
CA VAL A 192 -0.35 -13.55 -50.05
C VAL A 192 -1.73 -14.18 -49.84
N ARG A 193 -1.96 -14.86 -48.70
CA ARG A 193 -3.28 -15.40 -48.35
C ARG A 193 -4.32 -14.29 -48.20
N ALA A 194 -3.96 -13.20 -47.52
CA ALA A 194 -4.80 -12.02 -47.33
C ALA A 194 -5.27 -11.44 -48.67
N MET A 195 -4.35 -11.20 -49.62
CA MET A 195 -4.68 -10.64 -50.92
C MET A 195 -5.50 -11.59 -51.80
N LYS A 196 -5.22 -12.91 -51.73
CA LYS A 196 -6.02 -13.93 -52.44
C LYS A 196 -7.46 -13.97 -51.93
N VAL A 197 -7.66 -13.94 -50.61
CA VAL A 197 -9.00 -13.93 -50.01
C VAL A 197 -9.72 -12.62 -50.28
N ALA A 198 -9.03 -11.48 -50.18
CA ALA A 198 -9.61 -10.18 -50.49
C ALA A 198 -10.17 -10.14 -51.92
N SER A 199 -9.41 -10.64 -52.90
CA SER A 199 -9.84 -10.76 -54.29
C SER A 199 -11.02 -11.74 -54.45
N ALA A 200 -10.90 -12.95 -53.88
CA ALA A 200 -11.92 -13.99 -54.03
C ALA A 200 -13.28 -13.62 -53.42
N LEU A 201 -13.27 -12.93 -52.27
CA LEU A 201 -14.47 -12.53 -51.53
C LEU A 201 -14.89 -11.08 -51.80
N LYS A 202 -14.19 -10.36 -52.69
CA LYS A 202 -14.44 -8.95 -53.03
C LYS A 202 -14.47 -8.03 -51.81
N ILE A 203 -13.48 -8.21 -50.93
CA ILE A 203 -13.24 -7.42 -49.71
C ILE A 203 -12.15 -6.40 -50.02
N GLU A 204 -12.25 -5.19 -49.47
CA GLU A 204 -11.19 -4.21 -49.60
C GLU A 204 -9.94 -4.59 -48.78
N PRO A 205 -8.74 -4.61 -49.40
CA PRO A 205 -7.50 -4.77 -48.67
C PRO A 205 -7.06 -3.44 -48.05
N VAL A 206 -6.45 -3.48 -46.87
CA VAL A 206 -5.88 -2.31 -46.18
C VAL A 206 -4.46 -2.63 -45.71
N ALA A 207 -3.57 -1.64 -45.62
CA ALA A 207 -2.21 -1.83 -45.15
C ALA A 207 -1.99 -1.11 -43.83
N PHE A 208 -1.34 -1.78 -42.87
CA PHE A 208 -0.95 -1.20 -41.59
C PHE A 208 0.45 -1.64 -41.18
N TYR A 209 1.08 -0.82 -40.34
CA TYR A 209 2.36 -1.08 -39.71
C TYR A 209 2.20 -0.95 -38.20
N PRO A 210 1.95 -2.04 -37.45
CA PRO A 210 1.69 -1.94 -36.02
C PRO A 210 2.98 -1.57 -35.28
N ALA A 211 2.92 -0.48 -34.52
CA ALA A 211 4.00 -0.03 -33.65
C ALA A 211 3.87 -0.65 -32.24
N TYR A 212 5.00 -1.08 -31.69
CA TYR A 212 5.14 -1.75 -30.38
C TYR A 212 6.16 -1.07 -29.48
N TYR A 213 6.94 -0.13 -30.02
CA TYR A 213 7.96 0.63 -29.31
C TYR A 213 8.24 1.92 -30.07
N GLU A 214 8.94 2.86 -29.43
CA GLU A 214 9.13 4.21 -29.96
C GLU A 214 10.14 4.20 -31.12
N SER A 215 11.35 3.68 -30.90
CA SER A 215 12.44 3.62 -31.89
C SER A 215 12.86 2.19 -32.22
N ILE A 216 13.54 1.99 -33.35
CA ILE A 216 14.12 0.69 -33.72
C ILE A 216 15.19 0.20 -32.72
N ASP A 217 15.82 1.12 -31.99
CA ASP A 217 16.79 0.83 -30.93
C ASP A 217 16.16 0.18 -29.69
N ASP A 218 14.83 0.28 -29.60
CA ASP A 218 14.01 -0.30 -28.53
C ASP A 218 13.49 -1.69 -28.88
N ALA A 219 13.83 -2.23 -30.05
CA ALA A 219 13.33 -3.53 -30.48
C ALA A 219 13.66 -4.67 -29.50
N ASP A 220 14.83 -4.61 -28.84
CA ASP A 220 15.22 -5.59 -27.81
C ASP A 220 14.38 -5.50 -26.54
N ILE A 221 13.82 -4.32 -26.23
CA ILE A 221 13.02 -4.10 -25.01
C ILE A 221 11.83 -5.04 -25.01
N LYS A 222 11.21 -5.24 -26.16
CA LYS A 222 10.09 -6.17 -26.33
C LYS A 222 10.45 -7.59 -25.89
N ASP A 223 11.60 -8.09 -26.33
CA ASP A 223 12.04 -9.45 -26.01
C ASP A 223 12.37 -9.57 -24.51
N ILE A 224 13.06 -8.58 -23.95
CA ILE A 224 13.42 -8.56 -22.53
C ILE A 224 12.14 -8.46 -21.66
N ALA A 225 11.19 -7.58 -22.02
CA ALA A 225 9.92 -7.42 -21.32
C ALA A 225 9.09 -8.72 -21.34
N HIS A 226 9.10 -9.43 -22.48
CA HIS A 226 8.48 -10.74 -22.60
C HIS A 226 9.11 -11.75 -21.65
N MET A 227 10.44 -11.80 -21.58
CA MET A 227 11.19 -12.69 -20.70
C MET A 227 10.92 -12.40 -19.22
N VAL A 228 10.89 -11.12 -18.82
CA VAL A 228 10.52 -10.68 -17.46
C VAL A 228 9.11 -11.11 -17.11
N THR A 229 8.17 -10.88 -18.01
CA THR A 229 6.76 -11.17 -17.76
C THR A 229 6.52 -12.67 -17.58
N ASN A 230 7.23 -13.50 -18.35
CA ASN A 230 7.07 -14.95 -18.35
C ASN A 230 8.11 -15.72 -17.52
N ASN A 231 9.00 -15.01 -16.80
CA ASN A 231 10.08 -15.59 -15.98
C ASN A 231 10.98 -16.57 -16.78
N ILE A 232 11.35 -16.18 -18.00
CA ILE A 232 12.19 -16.95 -18.92
C ILE A 232 13.63 -16.46 -18.79
N LYS A 233 14.59 -17.37 -18.57
CA LYS A 233 16.02 -17.01 -18.51
C LYS A 233 16.64 -16.87 -19.91
N ILE A 234 17.71 -16.07 -20.02
CA ILE A 234 18.36 -15.76 -21.31
C ILE A 234 19.02 -16.97 -21.97
N ASP A 235 19.46 -17.93 -21.16
CA ASP A 235 20.13 -19.17 -21.56
C ASP A 235 19.16 -20.29 -21.96
N GLN A 236 17.84 -20.09 -21.78
CA GLN A 236 16.87 -21.12 -22.14
C GLN A 236 16.76 -21.26 -23.68
N PRO A 237 16.99 -22.47 -24.23
CA PRO A 237 17.02 -22.69 -25.68
C PRO A 237 15.65 -22.50 -26.36
N HIS A 238 14.56 -22.48 -25.59
CA HIS A 238 13.19 -22.33 -26.08
C HIS A 238 12.56 -20.99 -25.66
N ARG A 239 13.35 -19.90 -25.55
CA ARG A 239 12.96 -18.53 -25.16
C ARG A 239 11.92 -17.81 -26.06
N LEU A 240 11.02 -18.57 -26.69
CA LEU A 240 10.07 -18.29 -27.77
C LEU A 240 10.62 -18.19 -29.19
N ARG A 241 9.70 -18.51 -30.12
CA ARG A 241 9.74 -18.27 -31.57
C ARG A 241 9.71 -16.76 -31.83
N ILE A 242 10.79 -16.05 -31.50
CA ILE A 242 10.93 -14.63 -31.82
C ILE A 242 10.95 -14.51 -33.34
N PRO A 243 10.00 -13.80 -33.98
CA PRO A 243 10.24 -13.36 -35.34
C PRO A 243 11.45 -12.42 -35.26
N HIS A 244 12.50 -12.65 -36.05
CA HIS A 244 13.64 -11.71 -36.22
C HIS A 244 13.22 -10.31 -36.72
N GLN A 245 11.91 -9.98 -36.67
CA GLN A 245 11.32 -8.72 -37.05
C GLN A 245 11.53 -7.68 -35.96
N ARG A 246 12.50 -6.79 -36.20
CA ARG A 246 12.85 -5.66 -35.33
C ARG A 246 12.28 -4.32 -35.78
N ASP A 247 11.56 -4.33 -36.89
CA ASP A 247 10.98 -3.11 -37.44
C ASP A 247 9.48 -3.09 -37.08
N ASN A 248 9.22 -2.78 -35.81
CA ASN A 248 7.90 -2.51 -35.23
C ASN A 248 7.91 -1.19 -34.42
N ALA A 249 8.80 -0.27 -34.80
CA ALA A 249 8.85 1.07 -34.22
C ALA A 249 7.74 1.97 -34.79
N VAL A 250 7.56 3.16 -34.22
CA VAL A 250 6.71 4.19 -34.82
C VAL A 250 7.40 4.70 -36.09
N ASN A 251 6.88 4.30 -37.24
CA ASN A 251 7.44 4.65 -38.55
C ASN A 251 6.57 5.66 -39.31
N GLY A 252 7.17 6.40 -40.24
CA GLY A 252 6.44 7.33 -41.11
C GLY A 252 5.79 6.67 -42.34
N ARG A 253 5.02 7.45 -43.12
CA ARG A 253 4.15 6.94 -44.22
C ARG A 253 4.96 6.30 -45.31
N ARG A 254 6.05 6.99 -45.61
CA ARG A 254 6.99 6.65 -46.65
C ARG A 254 7.49 5.21 -46.43
N HIS A 255 7.80 4.88 -45.18
CA HIS A 255 8.21 3.53 -44.78
C HIS A 255 7.16 2.47 -45.13
N LEU A 256 5.90 2.68 -44.75
CA LEU A 256 4.81 1.75 -45.07
C LEU A 256 4.61 1.58 -46.59
N LEU A 257 4.68 2.67 -47.36
CA LEU A 257 4.54 2.61 -48.83
C LEU A 257 5.73 1.89 -49.49
N GLU A 258 6.96 2.15 -49.03
CA GLU A 258 8.17 1.48 -49.50
C GLU A 258 8.12 -0.02 -49.18
N ALA A 259 7.73 -0.39 -47.96
CA ALA A 259 7.56 -1.79 -47.55
C ALA A 259 6.47 -2.49 -48.36
N LEU A 260 5.32 -1.84 -48.60
CA LEU A 260 4.22 -2.39 -49.40
C LEU A 260 4.64 -2.60 -50.86
N LYS A 261 5.37 -1.64 -51.46
CA LYS A 261 5.93 -1.77 -52.81
C LYS A 261 6.95 -2.91 -52.87
N ALA A 262 7.82 -3.02 -51.88
CA ALA A 262 8.82 -4.09 -51.81
C ALA A 262 8.17 -5.47 -51.67
N PHE A 263 7.10 -5.60 -50.88
CA PHE A 263 6.29 -6.82 -50.79
C PHE A 263 5.67 -7.19 -52.14
N SER A 264 5.07 -6.23 -52.83
CA SER A 264 4.45 -6.46 -54.14
C SER A 264 5.44 -7.00 -55.17
N VAL A 265 6.63 -6.42 -55.24
CA VAL A 265 7.71 -6.88 -56.13
C VAL A 265 8.21 -8.27 -55.73
N ARG A 266 8.42 -8.51 -54.43
CA ARG A 266 8.99 -9.77 -53.93
C ARG A 266 8.05 -10.97 -54.12
N MET A 267 6.76 -10.76 -53.94
CA MET A 267 5.76 -11.83 -53.92
C MET A 267 4.90 -11.91 -55.18
N ASP A 268 5.12 -11.02 -56.16
CA ASP A 268 4.32 -10.89 -57.38
C ASP A 268 2.80 -10.77 -57.08
N VAL A 269 2.48 -9.87 -56.14
CA VAL A 269 1.11 -9.59 -55.70
C VAL A 269 0.79 -8.13 -55.97
N ALA A 270 -0.30 -7.85 -56.68
CA ALA A 270 -0.75 -6.49 -56.93
C ALA A 270 -1.20 -5.80 -55.64
N VAL A 271 -0.68 -4.59 -55.38
CA VAL A 271 -1.06 -3.72 -54.26
C VAL A 271 -1.38 -2.32 -54.76
N THR A 272 -2.17 -1.55 -54.01
CA THR A 272 -2.55 -0.18 -54.38
C THR A 272 -2.19 0.82 -53.28
N ALA A 273 -1.90 2.07 -53.66
CA ALA A 273 -1.66 3.14 -52.70
C ALA A 273 -2.90 3.48 -51.85
N SER A 274 -4.11 3.14 -52.32
CA SER A 274 -5.36 3.31 -51.57
C SER A 274 -5.37 2.52 -50.26
N MET A 275 -4.68 1.38 -50.21
CA MET A 275 -4.55 0.53 -49.01
C MET A 275 -3.92 1.27 -47.82
N ALA A 276 -3.04 2.26 -48.07
CA ALA A 276 -2.37 3.09 -47.07
C ALA A 276 -2.82 4.58 -47.15
N SER A 277 -4.03 4.80 -47.68
CA SER A 277 -4.67 6.11 -47.78
C SER A 277 -6.19 5.97 -47.72
N THR A 278 -6.90 6.11 -48.83
CA THR A 278 -8.37 6.17 -48.90
C THR A 278 -9.08 5.05 -48.13
N THR A 279 -8.55 3.83 -48.12
CA THR A 279 -9.15 2.73 -47.34
C THR A 279 -8.97 2.91 -45.83
N GLN A 280 -7.84 3.44 -45.36
CA GLN A 280 -7.68 3.83 -43.96
C GLN A 280 -8.63 4.97 -43.59
N ASP A 281 -8.83 5.92 -44.50
CA ASP A 281 -9.73 7.07 -44.29
C ASP A 281 -11.16 6.59 -44.09
N ALA A 282 -11.63 5.69 -44.94
CA ALA A 282 -12.96 5.09 -44.83
C ALA A 282 -13.15 4.38 -43.49
N ILE A 283 -12.13 3.66 -42.99
CA ILE A 283 -12.17 3.01 -41.67
C ILE A 283 -12.27 4.06 -40.55
N ILE A 284 -11.45 5.11 -40.59
CA ILE A 284 -11.44 6.18 -39.58
C ILE A 284 -12.78 6.92 -39.56
N GLU A 285 -13.32 7.25 -40.73
CA GLU A 285 -14.60 7.96 -40.90
C GLU A 285 -15.79 7.10 -40.45
N ALA A 286 -15.74 5.78 -40.69
CA ALA A 286 -16.74 4.85 -40.20
C ALA A 286 -16.70 4.66 -38.67
N CYS A 287 -15.56 4.95 -38.04
CA CYS A 287 -15.38 4.89 -36.59
C CYS A 287 -15.66 6.25 -35.96
N THR A 288 -16.91 6.47 -35.56
CA THR A 288 -17.41 7.72 -34.96
C THR A 288 -17.31 7.77 -33.43
N TRP A 289 -17.18 6.63 -32.76
CA TRP A 289 -17.07 6.59 -31.30
C TRP A 289 -15.75 7.22 -30.82
N ARG A 290 -15.84 8.14 -29.86
CA ARG A 290 -14.69 8.75 -29.17
C ARG A 290 -14.95 8.74 -27.67
N TRP A 291 -13.91 8.48 -26.90
CA TRP A 291 -14.04 8.55 -25.45
C TRP A 291 -14.34 10.00 -25.02
N HIS A 292 -15.26 10.13 -24.07
CA HIS A 292 -15.59 11.37 -23.38
C HIS A 292 -16.02 11.04 -21.95
N GLU A 293 -15.99 12.03 -21.05
CA GLU A 293 -16.41 11.81 -19.68
C GLU A 293 -17.90 11.51 -19.59
N LEU A 294 -18.26 10.50 -18.80
CA LEU A 294 -19.63 10.03 -18.64
C LEU A 294 -20.22 10.49 -17.30
N PRO A 295 -21.53 10.80 -17.26
CA PRO A 295 -22.16 11.20 -16.01
C PRO A 295 -22.18 10.04 -15.00
N PRO A 296 -22.18 10.35 -13.69
CA PRO A 296 -22.22 9.34 -12.63
C PRO A 296 -23.41 8.39 -12.78
N ALA A 297 -23.16 7.09 -12.64
CA ALA A 297 -24.16 6.04 -12.69
C ALA A 297 -24.32 5.40 -11.29
N LEU A 298 -25.16 6.00 -10.44
CA LEU A 298 -25.48 5.46 -9.12
C LEU A 298 -26.75 4.60 -9.15
N PRO A 299 -26.83 3.55 -8.31
CA PRO A 299 -28.08 2.83 -8.11
C PRO A 299 -29.13 3.76 -7.47
N LYS A 300 -30.39 3.62 -7.91
CA LYS A 300 -31.52 4.31 -7.30
C LYS A 300 -31.88 3.62 -5.98
N MET A 301 -31.76 4.34 -4.87
CA MET A 301 -31.93 3.79 -3.51
C MET A 301 -33.32 4.03 -2.91
N ALA A 302 -34.07 5.01 -3.42
CA ALA A 302 -35.44 5.31 -2.99
C ALA A 302 -36.19 6.06 -4.10
N ASP A 303 -37.53 6.15 -4.00
CA ASP A 303 -38.33 6.95 -4.94
C ASP A 303 -38.04 8.45 -4.84
N ASP A 304 -37.91 8.95 -3.60
CA ASP A 304 -37.45 10.31 -3.28
C ASP A 304 -36.24 10.18 -2.34
N GLU A 305 -35.04 10.16 -2.92
CA GLU A 305 -33.79 10.02 -2.17
C GLU A 305 -33.52 11.21 -1.23
N PRO A 306 -33.68 12.49 -1.64
CA PRO A 306 -33.53 13.62 -0.74
C PRO A 306 -34.45 13.56 0.48
N ALA A 307 -35.75 13.29 0.29
CA ALA A 307 -36.70 13.21 1.40
C ALA A 307 -36.40 12.03 2.34
N THR A 308 -36.01 10.89 1.77
CA THR A 308 -35.64 9.70 2.53
C THR A 308 -34.39 9.96 3.38
N LEU A 309 -33.35 10.53 2.78
CA LEU A 309 -32.11 10.87 3.48
C LEU A 309 -32.36 11.91 4.58
N MET A 310 -33.14 12.95 4.31
CA MET A 310 -33.49 13.98 5.30
C MET A 310 -34.20 13.37 6.51
N LYS A 311 -35.18 12.49 6.30
CA LYS A 311 -35.91 11.82 7.39
C LYS A 311 -34.97 10.98 8.26
N LEU A 312 -34.06 10.23 7.64
CA LEU A 312 -33.06 9.43 8.34
C LEU A 312 -32.08 10.30 9.13
N ALA A 313 -31.58 11.37 8.52
CA ALA A 313 -30.62 12.26 9.15
C ALA A 313 -31.23 13.03 10.34
N VAL A 314 -32.46 13.52 10.23
CA VAL A 314 -33.17 14.17 11.36
C VAL A 314 -33.41 13.19 12.51
N THR A 315 -33.82 11.95 12.20
CA THR A 315 -34.05 10.91 13.21
C THR A 315 -32.74 10.54 13.91
N GLY A 316 -31.68 10.37 13.13
CA GLY A 316 -30.33 10.12 13.60
C GLY A 316 -29.79 11.23 14.49
N LEU A 317 -29.93 12.49 14.06
CA LEU A 317 -29.51 13.65 14.83
C LEU A 317 -30.18 13.69 16.20
N ARG A 318 -31.50 13.52 16.27
CA ARG A 318 -32.25 13.48 17.53
C ARG A 318 -31.71 12.41 18.48
N LYS A 319 -31.43 11.21 17.95
CA LYS A 319 -30.85 10.12 18.73
C LYS A 319 -29.47 10.51 19.27
N ARG A 320 -28.57 10.96 18.40
CA ARG A 320 -27.18 11.28 18.75
C ARG A 320 -27.08 12.43 19.77
N LEU A 321 -27.93 13.46 19.67
CA LEU A 321 -27.97 14.57 20.64
C LEU A 321 -28.39 14.15 22.05
N THR A 322 -28.98 12.95 22.22
CA THR A 322 -29.40 12.42 23.53
C THR A 322 -28.58 11.22 23.99
N THR A 323 -27.73 10.67 23.11
CA THR A 323 -26.96 9.46 23.39
C THR A 323 -25.56 9.87 23.83
N LYS A 324 -25.00 9.15 24.81
CA LYS A 324 -23.62 9.36 25.24
C LYS A 324 -22.70 8.53 24.36
N GLU A 325 -21.88 9.19 23.56
CA GLU A 325 -20.93 8.57 22.64
C GLU A 325 -19.54 9.07 22.98
N PHE A 326 -18.62 8.12 23.14
CA PHE A 326 -17.25 8.43 23.52
C PHE A 326 -17.13 9.34 24.76
N GLY A 327 -17.97 9.07 25.77
CA GLY A 327 -18.07 9.86 27.00
C GLY A 327 -18.79 11.20 26.88
N TYR A 328 -19.27 11.58 25.70
CA TYR A 328 -19.78 12.92 25.39
C TYR A 328 -21.24 12.89 24.92
N THR A 329 -21.99 13.90 25.33
CA THR A 329 -23.32 14.21 24.79
C THR A 329 -23.32 15.69 24.45
N PRO A 330 -23.64 16.07 23.19
CA PRO A 330 -23.67 17.48 22.80
C PRO A 330 -24.57 18.29 23.74
N PRO A 331 -24.10 19.44 24.25
CA PRO A 331 -24.90 20.26 25.14
C PRO A 331 -26.08 20.88 24.38
N ALA A 332 -27.23 21.03 25.05
CA ALA A 332 -28.43 21.56 24.42
C ALA A 332 -28.26 22.97 23.83
N SER A 333 -27.30 23.75 24.35
CA SER A 333 -26.91 25.07 23.82
C SER A 333 -26.34 25.01 22.41
N GLU A 334 -25.75 23.89 22.00
CA GLU A 334 -25.15 23.69 20.68
C GLU A 334 -26.13 23.10 19.65
N ASN A 335 -27.32 22.66 20.06
CA ASN A 335 -28.31 22.03 19.16
C ASN A 335 -28.57 22.85 17.89
N ARG A 336 -28.58 24.18 18.00
CA ARG A 336 -28.76 25.08 16.85
C ARG A 336 -27.66 24.90 15.80
N VAL A 337 -26.40 24.77 16.23
CA VAL A 337 -25.24 24.57 15.35
C VAL A 337 -25.37 23.28 14.56
N TYR A 338 -25.78 22.19 15.21
CA TYR A 338 -26.03 20.90 14.56
C TYR A 338 -27.19 20.98 13.54
N VAL A 339 -28.29 21.63 13.90
CA VAL A 339 -29.45 21.75 13.00
C VAL A 339 -29.13 22.60 11.78
N GLU A 340 -28.42 23.71 11.94
CA GLU A 340 -28.00 24.57 10.84
C GLU A 340 -27.01 23.86 9.91
N ARG A 341 -26.02 23.15 10.48
CA ARG A 341 -25.09 22.32 9.70
C ARG A 341 -25.81 21.22 8.93
N LEU A 342 -26.78 20.54 9.55
CA LEU A 342 -27.54 19.48 8.89
C LEU A 342 -28.31 20.01 7.68
N LYS A 343 -28.97 21.17 7.81
CA LYS A 343 -29.68 21.81 6.69
C LYS A 343 -28.74 22.13 5.53
N TYR A 344 -27.60 22.77 5.83
CA TYR A 344 -26.60 23.13 4.83
C TYR A 344 -26.06 21.91 4.06
N GLU A 345 -25.71 20.84 4.78
CA GLU A 345 -25.24 19.61 4.15
C GLU A 345 -26.32 18.98 3.28
N MET A 346 -27.56 18.88 3.77
CA MET A 346 -28.68 18.31 3.03
C MET A 346 -29.01 19.09 1.75
N ASP A 347 -29.00 20.42 1.81
CA ASP A 347 -29.21 21.27 0.64
C ASP A 347 -28.11 21.07 -0.40
N THR A 348 -26.86 20.95 0.05
CA THR A 348 -25.71 20.70 -0.82
C THR A 348 -25.78 19.32 -1.47
N LEU A 349 -26.07 18.27 -0.70
CA LEU A 349 -26.19 16.90 -1.21
C LEU A 349 -27.36 16.73 -2.19
N THR A 350 -28.46 17.45 -1.96
CA THR A 350 -29.61 17.47 -2.87
C THR A 350 -29.25 18.15 -4.18
N ARG A 351 -28.61 19.32 -4.12
CA ARG A 351 -28.18 20.08 -5.31
C ARG A 351 -27.16 19.33 -6.16
N LEU A 352 -26.23 18.60 -5.54
CA LEU A 352 -25.20 17.83 -6.24
C LEU A 352 -25.65 16.42 -6.67
N GLY A 353 -26.83 15.95 -6.23
CA GLY A 353 -27.34 14.63 -6.59
C GLY A 353 -26.65 13.46 -5.85
N PHE A 354 -26.12 13.69 -4.64
CA PHE A 354 -25.40 12.67 -3.86
C PHE A 354 -26.25 11.99 -2.77
N CYS A 355 -27.56 12.25 -2.73
CA CYS A 355 -28.43 11.63 -1.73
C CYS A 355 -28.45 10.09 -1.83
N GLY A 356 -28.62 9.53 -3.04
CA GLY A 356 -28.56 8.09 -3.30
C GLY A 356 -27.23 7.47 -2.89
N TYR A 357 -26.11 8.18 -3.07
CA TYR A 357 -24.80 7.71 -2.63
C TYR A 357 -24.73 7.49 -1.12
N PHE A 358 -25.19 8.46 -0.32
CA PHE A 358 -25.23 8.31 1.14
C PHE A 358 -26.16 7.18 1.58
N LEU A 359 -27.29 6.98 0.88
CA LEU A 359 -28.19 5.87 1.16
C LEU A 359 -27.55 4.51 0.84
N MET A 360 -26.81 4.40 -0.27
CA MET A 360 -26.06 3.21 -0.67
C MET A 360 -24.95 2.87 0.34
N VAL A 361 -24.16 3.87 0.75
CA VAL A 361 -23.09 3.66 1.75
C VAL A 361 -23.68 3.27 3.10
N ARG A 362 -24.79 3.91 3.52
CA ARG A 362 -25.52 3.55 4.74
C ARG A 362 -26.03 2.11 4.70
N ASP A 363 -26.61 1.69 3.58
CA ASP A 363 -27.13 0.32 3.39
C ASP A 363 -26.03 -0.72 3.66
N LEU A 364 -24.85 -0.53 3.07
CA LEU A 364 -23.69 -1.38 3.32
C LEU A 364 -23.28 -1.38 4.81
N MET A 365 -23.12 -0.19 5.40
CA MET A 365 -22.67 -0.05 6.79
C MET A 365 -23.67 -0.63 7.80
N ASN A 366 -24.98 -0.53 7.53
CA ASN A 366 -26.00 -1.13 8.38
C ASN A 366 -26.01 -2.64 8.25
N HIS A 367 -25.96 -3.18 7.03
CA HIS A 367 -25.87 -4.62 6.81
C HIS A 367 -24.67 -5.23 7.54
N SER A 368 -23.50 -4.60 7.45
CA SER A 368 -22.31 -5.07 8.16
C SER A 368 -22.51 -5.07 9.69
N ARG A 369 -23.11 -4.02 10.28
CA ARG A 369 -23.38 -4.01 11.72
C ARG A 369 -24.43 -5.04 12.14
N GLU A 370 -25.50 -5.23 11.36
CA GLU A 370 -26.57 -6.19 11.63
C GLU A 370 -26.10 -7.64 11.56
N THR A 371 -25.13 -7.93 10.68
CA THR A 371 -24.48 -9.25 10.55
C THR A 371 -23.25 -9.43 11.46
N GLY A 372 -23.00 -8.44 12.34
CA GLY A 372 -21.91 -8.46 13.31
C GLY A 372 -20.51 -8.36 12.70
N ILE A 373 -20.37 -7.84 11.47
CA ILE A 373 -19.08 -7.53 10.85
C ILE A 373 -18.56 -6.24 11.48
N PRO A 374 -17.38 -6.26 12.14
CA PRO A 374 -16.78 -5.06 12.70
C PRO A 374 -16.54 -3.99 11.63
N VAL A 375 -16.93 -2.75 11.94
CA VAL A 375 -16.74 -1.58 11.08
C VAL A 375 -15.98 -0.49 11.83
N GLY A 376 -15.14 0.26 11.13
CA GLY A 376 -14.43 1.40 11.71
C GLY A 376 -15.34 2.60 11.97
N PRO A 377 -14.88 3.58 12.77
CA PRO A 377 -15.61 4.81 13.04
C PRO A 377 -15.68 5.76 11.84
N GLY A 378 -14.93 5.49 10.78
CA GLY A 378 -14.84 6.27 9.54
C GLY A 378 -13.38 6.42 9.10
N ARG A 379 -13.17 6.82 7.84
CA ARG A 379 -11.84 7.14 7.31
C ARG A 379 -11.92 8.27 6.29
N GLY A 380 -10.77 8.93 6.12
CA GLY A 380 -10.62 9.96 5.11
C GLY A 380 -11.44 11.20 5.47
N SER A 381 -11.97 11.88 4.47
CA SER A 381 -12.79 13.07 4.68
C SER A 381 -14.24 12.79 5.06
N SER A 382 -14.74 11.56 4.91
CA SER A 382 -16.14 11.21 5.19
C SER A 382 -16.60 11.57 6.61
N ALA A 383 -15.67 11.50 7.59
CA ALA A 383 -15.90 11.90 8.97
C ALA A 383 -16.18 13.41 9.17
N GLY A 384 -15.97 14.24 8.15
CA GLY A 384 -16.32 15.67 8.17
C GLY A 384 -17.81 15.96 7.90
N SER A 385 -18.62 14.96 7.55
CA SER A 385 -20.07 15.14 7.29
C SER A 385 -20.91 14.82 8.51
N LEU A 386 -21.75 15.78 8.90
CA LEU A 386 -22.77 15.60 9.92
C LEU A 386 -23.87 14.64 9.45
N VAL A 387 -24.25 14.69 8.17
CA VAL A 387 -25.21 13.73 7.59
C VAL A 387 -24.68 12.30 7.71
N ALA A 388 -23.40 12.06 7.40
CA ALA A 388 -22.76 10.76 7.54
C ALA A 388 -22.80 10.25 9.00
N TRP A 389 -22.52 11.11 9.98
CA TRP A 389 -22.60 10.76 11.40
C TRP A 389 -24.03 10.46 11.86
N CYS A 390 -25.00 11.28 11.42
CA CYS A 390 -26.41 11.14 11.78
C CYS A 390 -26.97 9.79 11.32
N ILE A 391 -26.66 9.38 10.08
CA ILE A 391 -27.24 8.15 9.52
C ILE A 391 -26.40 6.89 9.78
N GLY A 392 -25.28 7.02 10.51
CA GLY A 392 -24.44 5.90 10.92
C GLY A 392 -23.45 5.44 9.85
N ILE A 393 -23.06 6.28 8.90
CA ILE A 393 -21.89 5.99 8.04
C ILE A 393 -20.61 6.15 8.87
N THR A 394 -20.52 7.19 9.68
CA THR A 394 -19.40 7.43 10.59
C THR A 394 -19.87 7.49 12.04
N ASN A 395 -18.93 7.28 12.96
CA ASN A 395 -19.12 7.41 14.41
C ASN A 395 -18.32 8.60 14.98
N VAL A 396 -17.79 9.47 14.11
CA VAL A 396 -17.05 10.69 14.49
C VAL A 396 -18.00 11.87 14.44
N ASP A 397 -18.15 12.59 15.56
CA ASP A 397 -18.91 13.84 15.60
C ASP A 397 -18.07 14.98 14.98
N PRO A 398 -18.46 15.50 13.79
CA PRO A 398 -17.66 16.51 13.10
C PRO A 398 -17.66 17.85 13.81
N ILE A 399 -18.70 18.18 14.58
CA ILE A 399 -18.78 19.47 15.30
C ILE A 399 -17.88 19.42 16.53
N ARG A 400 -17.94 18.34 17.32
CA ARG A 400 -17.06 18.14 18.49
C ARG A 400 -15.57 18.28 18.15
N HIS A 401 -15.17 17.82 16.97
CA HIS A 401 -13.77 17.77 16.55
C HIS A 401 -13.35 18.88 15.56
N GLY A 402 -14.26 19.79 15.21
CA GLY A 402 -13.98 20.90 14.29
C GLY A 402 -13.66 20.45 12.86
N LEU A 403 -14.37 19.44 12.37
CA LEU A 403 -14.18 18.85 11.04
C LEU A 403 -15.06 19.54 9.98
N LEU A 404 -14.52 19.66 8.76
CA LEU A 404 -15.13 20.43 7.67
C LEU A 404 -15.84 19.50 6.67
N PHE A 405 -17.09 19.84 6.33
CA PHE A 405 -17.87 19.12 5.32
C PHE A 405 -17.29 19.33 3.93
N GLU A 406 -16.80 20.54 3.66
CA GLU A 406 -16.27 20.96 2.37
C GLU A 406 -14.97 20.26 2.00
N ARG A 407 -14.27 19.73 3.01
CA ARG A 407 -13.13 18.85 2.81
C ARG A 407 -13.55 17.48 2.27
N PHE A 408 -14.80 17.07 2.47
CA PHE A 408 -15.41 15.88 1.89
C PHE A 408 -16.13 16.19 0.58
N ILE A 409 -17.11 17.10 0.62
CA ILE A 409 -17.95 17.47 -0.51
C ILE A 409 -17.75 18.95 -0.81
N ASN A 410 -17.09 19.27 -1.92
CA ASN A 410 -16.94 20.66 -2.34
C ASN A 410 -18.28 21.17 -2.92
N PRO A 411 -18.90 22.23 -2.39
CA PRO A 411 -20.22 22.68 -2.83
C PRO A 411 -20.22 23.31 -4.24
N GLU A 412 -19.08 23.75 -4.76
CA GLU A 412 -18.97 24.45 -6.05
C GLU A 412 -18.48 23.55 -7.19
N ARG A 413 -18.00 22.33 -6.89
CA ARG A 413 -17.49 21.38 -7.89
C ARG A 413 -18.17 20.03 -7.74
N LEU A 414 -18.61 19.47 -8.85
CA LEU A 414 -19.09 18.08 -8.90
C LEU A 414 -17.90 17.12 -8.90
N ASP A 415 -17.21 17.01 -7.77
CA ASP A 415 -16.30 15.90 -7.51
C ASP A 415 -17.10 14.71 -6.99
N LEU A 416 -16.81 13.52 -7.51
CA LEU A 416 -17.43 12.31 -6.99
C LEU A 416 -16.93 12.03 -5.57
N PRO A 417 -17.83 11.73 -4.61
CA PRO A 417 -17.42 11.41 -3.25
C PRO A 417 -16.73 10.05 -3.19
N ASP A 418 -15.64 9.98 -2.43
CA ASP A 418 -14.91 8.75 -2.11
C ASP A 418 -15.12 8.42 -0.62
N ALA A 419 -15.99 7.45 -0.35
CA ALA A 419 -16.26 6.95 0.99
C ALA A 419 -15.24 5.86 1.31
N ASP A 420 -14.30 6.27 2.13
CA ASP A 420 -13.31 5.43 2.74
C ASP A 420 -13.90 4.68 3.94
N LEU A 421 -14.12 3.38 3.80
CA LEU A 421 -14.73 2.53 4.83
C LEU A 421 -13.76 1.44 5.31
N ASP A 422 -13.75 1.19 6.61
CA ASP A 422 -12.96 0.14 7.25
C ASP A 422 -13.88 -0.99 7.73
N PHE A 423 -13.52 -2.22 7.39
CA PHE A 423 -14.19 -3.44 7.82
C PHE A 423 -13.17 -4.41 8.42
N SER A 424 -13.65 -5.41 9.16
CA SER A 424 -12.88 -6.60 9.52
C SER A 424 -12.11 -7.15 8.32
N GLN A 425 -10.80 -7.40 8.48
CA GLN A 425 -9.98 -7.98 7.41
C GLN A 425 -10.39 -9.43 7.15
N ALA A 426 -10.69 -10.19 8.21
CA ALA A 426 -11.13 -11.57 8.11
C ALA A 426 -12.48 -11.72 7.38
N ARG A 427 -13.42 -10.80 7.63
CA ARG A 427 -14.81 -10.86 7.12
C ARG A 427 -15.09 -9.91 5.95
N ARG A 428 -14.06 -9.26 5.40
CA ARG A 428 -14.18 -8.35 4.25
C ARG A 428 -14.85 -9.01 3.03
N HIS A 429 -14.61 -10.30 2.83
CA HIS A 429 -15.18 -11.04 1.70
C HIS A 429 -16.72 -11.09 1.75
N GLU A 430 -17.30 -11.26 2.94
CA GLU A 430 -18.75 -11.24 3.16
C GLU A 430 -19.37 -9.89 2.76
N VAL A 431 -18.66 -8.77 3.00
CA VAL A 431 -19.10 -7.42 2.58
C VAL A 431 -19.15 -7.31 1.05
N ILE A 432 -18.19 -7.90 0.35
CA ILE A 432 -18.15 -7.92 -1.11
C ILE A 432 -19.25 -8.85 -1.65
N GLU A 433 -19.47 -10.00 -1.02
CA GLU A 433 -20.56 -10.93 -1.36
C GLU A 433 -21.91 -10.22 -1.23
N TYR A 434 -22.16 -9.51 -0.13
CA TYR A 434 -23.37 -8.70 0.05
C TYR A 434 -23.58 -7.71 -1.09
N LEU A 435 -22.53 -6.98 -1.52
CA LEU A 435 -22.66 -6.06 -2.64
C LEU A 435 -23.08 -6.79 -3.93
N ASN A 436 -22.50 -7.95 -4.21
CA ASN A 436 -22.86 -8.75 -5.39
C ASN A 436 -24.30 -9.30 -5.28
N GLU A 437 -24.73 -9.74 -4.11
CA GLU A 437 -26.10 -10.24 -3.88
C GLU A 437 -27.14 -9.12 -3.96
N ARG A 438 -26.81 -7.95 -3.39
CA ARG A 438 -27.74 -6.81 -3.28
C ARG A 438 -27.95 -6.08 -4.59
N TYR A 439 -26.88 -5.87 -5.36
CA TYR A 439 -26.88 -5.07 -6.59
C TYR A 439 -26.73 -5.91 -7.87
N GLY A 440 -26.28 -7.17 -7.76
CA GLY A 440 -26.01 -8.06 -8.88
C GLY A 440 -24.56 -8.00 -9.34
N GLU A 441 -24.02 -9.16 -9.74
CA GLU A 441 -22.65 -9.27 -10.25
C GLU A 441 -22.41 -8.33 -11.44
N ASP A 442 -23.39 -8.11 -12.32
CA ASP A 442 -23.24 -7.24 -13.49
C ASP A 442 -23.04 -5.76 -13.15
N TYR A 443 -23.29 -5.35 -11.90
CA TYR A 443 -23.22 -3.97 -11.43
C TYR A 443 -22.06 -3.72 -10.45
N VAL A 444 -21.41 -4.80 -9.98
CA VAL A 444 -20.36 -4.75 -8.95
C VAL A 444 -19.06 -5.37 -9.45
N ALA A 445 -17.96 -4.63 -9.32
CA ALA A 445 -16.63 -5.11 -9.63
C ALA A 445 -15.55 -4.37 -8.83
N GLY A 446 -14.39 -4.97 -8.66
CA GLY A 446 -13.22 -4.31 -8.10
C GLY A 446 -12.57 -3.33 -9.09
N ILE A 447 -11.64 -2.53 -8.59
CA ILE A 447 -10.79 -1.63 -9.41
C ILE A 447 -9.43 -2.31 -9.63
N PRO A 448 -8.86 -2.32 -10.85
CA PRO A 448 -7.52 -2.82 -11.09
C PRO A 448 -6.46 -1.82 -10.60
N ASN A 449 -5.24 -2.30 -10.40
CA ASN A 449 -4.06 -1.47 -10.15
C ASN A 449 -2.97 -1.83 -11.16
N PHE A 450 -2.49 -0.87 -11.95
CA PHE A 450 -1.41 -1.14 -12.91
C PHE A 450 -0.05 -0.97 -12.25
N THR A 451 0.75 -2.02 -12.29
CA THR A 451 2.07 -2.04 -11.64
C THR A 451 3.14 -1.73 -12.67
N TYR A 452 4.04 -0.80 -12.33
CA TYR A 452 5.17 -0.41 -13.17
C TYR A 452 6.49 -0.78 -12.48
N LEU A 453 7.53 -1.04 -13.27
CA LEU A 453 8.86 -1.36 -12.77
C LEU A 453 9.57 -0.09 -12.26
N GLY A 454 9.70 0.06 -10.95
CA GLY A 454 10.67 1.01 -10.36
C GLY A 454 12.11 0.49 -10.48
N ALA A 455 13.10 1.35 -10.22
CA ALA A 455 14.53 1.04 -10.38
C ALA A 455 14.94 -0.30 -9.72
N ALA A 456 14.60 -0.50 -8.44
CA ALA A 456 14.93 -1.72 -7.70
C ALA A 456 14.23 -2.98 -8.24
N SER A 457 13.03 -2.85 -8.81
CA SER A 457 12.29 -3.99 -9.38
C SER A 457 12.79 -4.33 -10.77
N ALA A 458 13.09 -3.33 -11.60
CA ALA A 458 13.72 -3.52 -12.90
C ALA A 458 15.04 -4.28 -12.77
N LEU A 459 15.91 -3.84 -11.84
CA LEU A 459 17.19 -4.48 -11.58
C LEU A 459 17.05 -5.94 -11.12
N ARG A 460 16.09 -6.24 -10.23
CA ARG A 460 15.88 -7.61 -9.73
C ARG A 460 15.34 -8.55 -10.80
N ASP A 461 14.41 -8.06 -11.62
CA ASP A 461 13.78 -8.88 -12.65
C ASP A 461 14.76 -9.17 -13.79
N THR A 462 15.59 -8.21 -14.20
CA THR A 462 16.67 -8.48 -15.16
C THR A 462 17.77 -9.35 -14.55
N ALA A 463 18.21 -9.08 -13.32
CA ALA A 463 19.19 -9.91 -12.62
C ALA A 463 18.79 -11.40 -12.62
N ARG A 464 17.50 -11.70 -12.38
CA ARG A 464 16.99 -13.08 -12.41
C ARG A 464 17.10 -13.74 -13.78
N ILE A 465 16.82 -13.00 -14.85
CA ILE A 465 16.82 -13.51 -16.23
C ILE A 465 18.23 -13.76 -16.74
N TYR A 466 19.14 -12.85 -16.39
CA TYR A 466 20.55 -12.92 -16.74
C TYR A 466 21.37 -13.83 -15.80
N GLY A 467 20.73 -14.42 -14.78
CA GLY A 467 21.39 -15.38 -13.89
C GLY A 467 22.40 -14.74 -12.93
N VAL A 468 22.20 -13.48 -12.56
CA VAL A 468 23.07 -12.78 -11.60
C VAL A 468 22.99 -13.44 -10.23
N GLU A 469 24.13 -13.51 -9.53
CA GLU A 469 24.24 -14.13 -8.22
C GLU A 469 23.42 -13.40 -7.15
N SER A 470 22.95 -14.14 -6.15
CA SER A 470 22.09 -13.58 -5.08
C SER A 470 22.79 -12.48 -4.27
N ALA A 471 24.11 -12.56 -4.13
CA ALA A 471 24.92 -11.56 -3.44
C ALA A 471 24.89 -10.22 -4.19
N ASP A 472 25.11 -10.23 -5.51
CA ASP A 472 25.10 -9.00 -6.33
C ASP A 472 23.69 -8.44 -6.52
N MET A 473 22.65 -9.28 -6.46
CA MET A 473 21.26 -8.82 -6.49
C MET A 473 20.88 -7.95 -5.27
N ALA A 474 21.66 -8.03 -4.18
CA ALA A 474 21.40 -7.28 -2.95
C ALA A 474 21.49 -5.75 -3.14
N VAL A 475 22.19 -5.27 -4.17
CA VAL A 475 22.27 -3.83 -4.51
C VAL A 475 20.87 -3.21 -4.70
N SER A 476 19.90 -4.00 -5.15
CA SER A 476 18.50 -3.56 -5.29
C SER A 476 17.85 -3.12 -3.98
N LYS A 477 18.38 -3.55 -2.83
CA LYS A 477 17.92 -3.11 -1.50
C LYS A 477 18.43 -1.71 -1.15
N GLU A 478 19.63 -1.35 -1.64
CA GLU A 478 20.22 -0.02 -1.42
C GLU A 478 19.48 1.07 -2.20
N LEU A 479 18.92 0.72 -3.37
CA LEU A 479 18.09 1.64 -4.17
C LEU A 479 16.86 2.18 -3.44
N LYS A 480 16.39 1.48 -2.39
CA LYS A 480 15.27 1.94 -1.56
C LYS A 480 15.63 3.08 -0.61
N ASN A 481 16.93 3.36 -0.44
CA ASN A 481 17.44 4.38 0.47
C ASN A 481 17.84 5.66 -0.26
N VAL A 482 17.61 5.74 -1.57
CA VAL A 482 17.85 6.96 -2.35
C VAL A 482 16.69 7.92 -2.10
N GLU A 483 16.99 9.22 -2.00
CA GLU A 483 15.99 10.26 -1.75
C GLU A 483 14.95 10.38 -2.87
N ASP A 484 15.37 10.15 -4.12
CA ASP A 484 14.52 10.17 -5.30
C ASP A 484 14.66 8.85 -6.07
N ASP A 485 13.67 7.96 -5.90
CA ASP A 485 13.60 6.67 -6.59
C ASP A 485 13.01 6.76 -8.01
N SER A 486 12.65 7.97 -8.47
CA SER A 486 12.19 8.25 -9.81
C SER A 486 13.33 8.49 -10.82
N LEU A 487 14.54 8.75 -10.32
CA LEU A 487 15.71 8.96 -11.16
C LEU A 487 16.01 7.73 -12.05
N PRO A 488 16.49 7.94 -13.28
CA PRO A 488 16.97 6.86 -14.14
C PRO A 488 18.09 6.06 -13.48
N LEU A 489 18.12 4.75 -13.69
CA LEU A 489 19.17 3.86 -13.17
C LEU A 489 20.58 4.32 -13.58
N GLU A 490 20.72 4.94 -14.75
CA GLU A 490 21.95 5.54 -15.23
C GLU A 490 22.47 6.67 -14.35
N GLU A 491 21.59 7.53 -13.83
CA GLU A 491 21.98 8.61 -12.91
C GLU A 491 22.24 8.07 -11.50
N LEU A 492 21.43 7.10 -11.05
CA LEU A 492 21.60 6.43 -9.76
C LEU A 492 22.94 5.69 -9.67
N ARG A 493 23.46 5.24 -10.81
CA ARG A 493 24.79 4.61 -10.91
C ARG A 493 25.90 5.55 -10.45
N GLU A 494 25.79 6.86 -10.73
CA GLU A 494 26.79 7.86 -10.32
C GLU A 494 26.76 8.09 -8.81
N GLN A 495 25.60 7.89 -8.17
CA GLN A 495 25.39 8.10 -6.74
C GLN A 495 25.71 6.86 -5.90
N LEU A 496 25.62 5.66 -6.48
CA LEU A 496 25.76 4.38 -5.78
C LEU A 496 26.91 3.54 -6.35
N ALA A 497 28.06 3.57 -5.68
CA ALA A 497 29.23 2.76 -6.07
C ALA A 497 28.93 1.25 -6.18
N SER A 498 28.01 0.71 -5.37
CA SER A 498 27.57 -0.69 -5.47
C SER A 498 26.77 -0.95 -6.75
N LEU A 499 25.98 0.03 -7.22
CA LEU A 499 25.28 -0.04 -8.50
C LEU A 499 26.25 0.12 -9.68
N ASP A 500 27.28 0.98 -9.57
CA ASP A 500 28.33 1.09 -10.58
C ASP A 500 29.13 -0.21 -10.73
N LYS A 501 29.48 -0.87 -9.61
CA LYS A 501 30.09 -2.21 -9.62
C LYS A 501 29.18 -3.23 -10.29
N TYR A 502 27.88 -3.24 -9.95
CA TYR A 502 26.90 -4.12 -10.59
C TYR A 502 26.83 -3.86 -12.11
N ALA A 503 26.72 -2.60 -12.52
CA ALA A 503 26.62 -2.19 -13.93
C ALA A 503 27.88 -2.55 -14.72
N THR A 504 29.04 -2.44 -14.09
CA THR A 504 30.32 -2.82 -14.71
C THR A 504 30.49 -4.33 -14.80
N LYS A 505 30.04 -5.09 -13.79
CA LYS A 505 30.12 -6.56 -13.76
C LYS A 505 29.08 -7.22 -14.68
N TYR A 506 27.88 -6.66 -14.76
CA TYR A 506 26.73 -7.18 -15.53
C TYR A 506 26.14 -6.13 -16.47
N PRO A 507 26.89 -5.64 -17.47
CA PRO A 507 26.47 -4.52 -18.33
C PRO A 507 25.17 -4.82 -19.09
N ASP A 508 24.99 -6.05 -19.57
CA ASP A 508 23.78 -6.42 -20.31
C ASP A 508 22.53 -6.42 -19.41
N ALA A 509 22.66 -6.93 -18.18
CA ALA A 509 21.56 -6.97 -17.21
C ALA A 509 21.18 -5.56 -16.72
N PHE A 510 22.18 -4.68 -16.57
CA PHE A 510 21.97 -3.29 -16.20
C PHE A 510 21.33 -2.49 -17.33
N ASN A 511 21.85 -2.58 -18.56
CA ASN A 511 21.26 -1.91 -19.73
C ASN A 511 19.80 -2.35 -19.95
N ALA A 512 19.52 -3.64 -19.78
CA ALA A 512 18.15 -4.16 -19.79
C ALA A 512 17.29 -3.53 -18.66
N ALA A 513 17.84 -3.36 -17.46
CA ALA A 513 17.11 -2.78 -16.34
C ALA A 513 16.75 -1.31 -16.60
N CYS A 514 17.68 -0.52 -17.13
CA CYS A 514 17.45 0.87 -17.48
C CYS A 514 16.31 1.01 -18.50
N LYS A 515 16.36 0.20 -19.58
CA LYS A 515 15.33 0.19 -20.62
C LYS A 515 13.96 -0.26 -20.13
N LEU A 516 13.90 -1.13 -19.12
CA LEU A 516 12.63 -1.63 -18.55
C LEU A 516 12.06 -0.73 -17.45
N GLN A 517 12.86 0.19 -16.90
CA GLN A 517 12.40 1.11 -15.87
C GLN A 517 11.17 1.88 -16.38
N SER A 518 10.15 1.98 -15.53
CA SER A 518 8.87 2.61 -15.83
C SER A 518 8.01 1.90 -16.89
N LEU A 519 8.34 0.68 -17.33
CA LEU A 519 7.44 -0.17 -18.11
C LEU A 519 6.42 -0.87 -17.20
N MET A 520 5.25 -1.16 -17.75
CA MET A 520 4.21 -1.89 -17.05
C MET A 520 4.65 -3.35 -16.82
N ARG A 521 4.61 -3.78 -15.56
CA ARG A 521 5.01 -5.13 -15.13
C ARG A 521 3.85 -6.13 -15.12
N GLY A 522 2.65 -5.65 -14.83
CA GLY A 522 1.51 -6.51 -14.59
C GLY A 522 0.26 -5.76 -14.16
N PHE A 523 -0.86 -6.45 -14.28
CA PHE A 523 -2.14 -6.00 -13.78
C PHE A 523 -2.41 -6.58 -12.39
N GLY A 524 -2.48 -5.72 -11.38
CA GLY A 524 -2.87 -6.05 -10.01
C GLY A 524 -4.33 -5.68 -9.72
N ARG A 525 -4.74 -5.93 -8.47
CA ARG A 525 -6.04 -5.55 -7.91
C ARG A 525 -5.86 -4.42 -6.91
N HIS A 526 -6.76 -3.44 -6.89
CA HIS A 526 -6.82 -2.45 -5.81
C HIS A 526 -7.24 -3.15 -4.51
N ALA A 527 -6.49 -2.94 -3.43
CA ALA A 527 -6.70 -3.65 -2.18
C ALA A 527 -8.10 -3.42 -1.59
N ALA A 528 -8.65 -2.21 -1.75
CA ALA A 528 -9.94 -1.81 -1.17
C ALA A 528 -11.04 -1.50 -2.18
N GLY A 529 -10.67 -1.14 -3.41
CA GLY A 529 -11.54 -0.35 -4.30
C GLY A 529 -12.58 -1.21 -4.99
N MET A 530 -13.84 -0.86 -4.79
CA MET A 530 -15.02 -1.49 -5.38
C MET A 530 -15.85 -0.44 -6.12
N ILE A 531 -16.56 -0.88 -7.14
CA ILE A 531 -17.55 -0.11 -7.90
C ILE A 531 -18.91 -0.73 -7.63
N VAL A 532 -19.91 0.12 -7.41
CA VAL A 532 -21.33 -0.23 -7.44
C VAL A 532 -22.00 0.73 -8.42
N ALA A 533 -22.42 0.21 -9.57
CA ALA A 533 -23.00 1.01 -10.65
C ALA A 533 -24.53 0.93 -10.66
N GLY A 534 -25.18 1.99 -11.13
CA GLY A 534 -26.62 2.02 -11.42
C GLY A 534 -27.01 1.45 -12.79
N VAL A 535 -26.02 1.08 -13.60
CA VAL A 535 -26.17 0.45 -14.92
C VAL A 535 -25.24 -0.76 -15.01
N PRO A 536 -25.52 -1.74 -15.89
CA PRO A 536 -24.59 -2.84 -16.13
C PRO A 536 -23.20 -2.30 -16.45
N LEU A 537 -22.17 -2.89 -15.83
CA LEU A 537 -20.79 -2.42 -15.98
C LEU A 537 -20.36 -2.41 -17.44
N THR A 538 -20.86 -3.32 -18.26
CA THR A 538 -20.60 -3.41 -19.71
C THR A 538 -21.07 -2.18 -20.51
N GLU A 539 -21.94 -1.33 -19.95
CA GLU A 539 -22.26 -0.02 -20.56
C GLU A 539 -21.13 1.01 -20.38
N ARG A 540 -20.20 0.76 -19.46
CA ARG A 540 -19.10 1.66 -19.09
C ARG A 540 -17.71 1.05 -19.29
N THR A 541 -17.55 -0.27 -19.17
CA THR A 541 -16.25 -0.95 -19.17
C THR A 541 -16.44 -2.46 -19.28
N PRO A 542 -15.53 -3.22 -19.92
CA PRO A 542 -15.51 -4.65 -19.75
C PRO A 542 -15.13 -5.00 -18.30
N VAL A 543 -15.62 -6.15 -17.84
CA VAL A 543 -15.24 -6.75 -16.57
C VAL A 543 -14.23 -7.86 -16.82
N GLU A 544 -13.05 -7.69 -16.26
CA GLU A 544 -11.91 -8.58 -16.40
C GLU A 544 -11.73 -9.44 -15.15
N ARG A 545 -11.05 -10.58 -15.32
CA ARG A 545 -10.69 -11.46 -14.21
C ARG A 545 -9.23 -11.27 -13.82
N ARG A 546 -8.99 -10.97 -12.54
CA ARG A 546 -7.66 -10.78 -11.94
C ARG A 546 -7.50 -11.79 -10.80
N GLY A 547 -6.99 -12.97 -11.11
CA GLY A 547 -7.03 -14.11 -10.18
C GLY A 547 -8.46 -14.64 -10.06
N ASP A 548 -8.99 -14.65 -8.84
CA ASP A 548 -10.39 -15.01 -8.55
C ASP A 548 -11.35 -13.82 -8.64
N ALA A 549 -10.84 -12.60 -8.51
CA ALA A 549 -11.63 -11.37 -8.45
C ALA A 549 -12.06 -10.85 -9.83
N ARG A 550 -13.25 -10.26 -9.87
CA ARG A 550 -13.80 -9.49 -10.99
C ARG A 550 -13.39 -8.02 -10.83
N CYS A 551 -12.82 -7.41 -11.85
CA CYS A 551 -12.38 -6.01 -11.85
C CYS A 551 -12.82 -5.31 -13.13
N ILE A 552 -13.05 -4.00 -13.09
CA ILE A 552 -13.19 -3.20 -14.32
C ILE A 552 -11.86 -3.13 -15.08
N ALA A 553 -11.88 -2.64 -16.32
CA ALA A 553 -10.67 -2.52 -17.15
C ALA A 553 -9.83 -1.27 -16.84
N PHE A 554 -10.45 -0.23 -16.27
CA PHE A 554 -9.79 1.06 -16.00
C PHE A 554 -9.38 1.18 -14.54
N ASP A 555 -8.16 1.66 -14.27
CA ASP A 555 -7.70 1.89 -12.89
C ASP A 555 -8.35 3.13 -12.25
N LYS A 556 -7.98 3.40 -11.00
CA LYS A 556 -8.50 4.51 -10.19
C LYS A 556 -8.33 5.91 -10.83
N ARG A 557 -7.45 6.08 -11.83
CA ARG A 557 -7.24 7.38 -12.49
C ARG A 557 -8.34 7.70 -13.47
N TYR A 558 -9.03 6.68 -13.98
CA TYR A 558 -9.96 6.81 -15.10
C TYR A 558 -11.36 6.24 -14.82
N CYS A 559 -11.57 5.45 -13.76
CA CYS A 559 -12.89 4.89 -13.45
C CYS A 559 -13.97 5.96 -13.23
N GLU A 560 -13.64 7.03 -12.51
CA GLU A 560 -14.54 8.17 -12.27
C GLU A 560 -14.95 8.86 -13.58
N ALA A 561 -14.03 8.96 -14.53
CA ALA A 561 -14.28 9.55 -15.83
C ALA A 561 -15.23 8.70 -16.70
N MET A 562 -15.42 7.41 -16.35
CA MET A 562 -16.46 6.54 -16.92
C MET A 562 -17.79 6.61 -16.15
N GLY A 563 -17.95 7.57 -15.25
CA GLY A 563 -19.15 7.73 -14.43
C GLY A 563 -19.30 6.65 -13.35
N LEU A 564 -18.23 5.92 -13.02
CA LEU A 564 -18.23 4.87 -12.01
C LEU A 564 -17.70 5.44 -10.69
N ILE A 565 -18.52 5.38 -9.63
CA ILE A 565 -18.12 5.87 -8.32
C ILE A 565 -17.40 4.79 -7.53
N LYS A 566 -16.28 5.19 -6.94
CA LYS A 566 -15.44 4.36 -6.10
C LYS A 566 -16.00 4.28 -4.68
N LEU A 567 -15.96 3.06 -4.15
CA LEU A 567 -16.24 2.73 -2.76
C LEU A 567 -15.06 1.93 -2.21
N ASP A 568 -14.36 2.45 -1.21
CA ASP A 568 -13.22 1.73 -0.62
C ASP A 568 -13.66 0.87 0.55
N VAL A 569 -13.78 -0.44 0.28
CA VAL A 569 -14.01 -1.48 1.28
C VAL A 569 -12.64 -2.00 1.72
N LEU A 570 -12.03 -1.40 2.74
CA LEU A 570 -10.72 -1.80 3.26
C LEU A 570 -10.86 -2.82 4.39
N GLY A 571 -10.01 -3.84 4.40
CA GLY A 571 -9.88 -4.75 5.54
C GLY A 571 -8.83 -4.24 6.52
N LEU A 572 -9.20 -4.12 7.79
CA LEU A 572 -8.33 -3.63 8.86
C LEU A 572 -8.22 -4.66 9.99
N ALA A 573 -7.04 -5.29 10.13
CA ALA A 573 -6.79 -6.31 11.16
C ALA A 573 -7.02 -5.81 12.59
N THR A 574 -6.87 -4.50 12.86
CA THR A 574 -7.16 -3.96 14.18
C THR A 574 -8.64 -4.09 14.56
N LEU A 575 -9.57 -4.01 13.60
CA LEU A 575 -10.99 -4.25 13.89
C LEU A 575 -11.25 -5.71 14.29
N ASP A 576 -10.52 -6.65 13.68
CA ASP A 576 -10.54 -8.06 14.09
C ASP A 576 -9.96 -8.25 15.49
N LEU A 577 -8.90 -7.52 15.84
CA LEU A 577 -8.33 -7.52 17.19
C LEU A 577 -9.34 -7.01 18.21
N LEU A 578 -9.95 -5.84 17.98
CA LEU A 578 -10.93 -5.24 18.89
C LEU A 578 -12.12 -6.18 19.12
N ASP A 579 -12.65 -6.77 18.04
CA ASP A 579 -13.78 -7.70 18.14
C ASP A 579 -13.39 -9.01 18.82
N SER A 580 -12.20 -9.55 18.52
CA SER A 580 -11.66 -10.74 19.19
C SER A 580 -11.49 -10.51 20.70
N ALA A 581 -10.93 -9.37 21.10
CA ALA A 581 -10.81 -8.99 22.50
C ALA A 581 -12.18 -8.89 23.20
N LYS A 582 -13.18 -8.25 22.56
CA LYS A 582 -14.55 -8.22 23.08
C LYS A 582 -15.15 -9.61 23.27
N ARG A 583 -14.90 -10.53 22.33
CA ARG A 583 -15.37 -11.92 22.45
C ARG A 583 -14.71 -12.62 23.63
N TYR A 584 -13.39 -12.49 23.81
CA TYR A 584 -12.71 -13.03 25.00
C TYR A 584 -13.29 -12.45 26.30
N ILE A 585 -13.54 -11.13 26.35
CA ILE A 585 -14.15 -10.49 27.53
C ILE A 585 -15.52 -11.11 27.82
N LYS A 586 -16.37 -11.23 26.81
CA LYS A 586 -17.72 -11.81 26.95
C LYS A 586 -17.67 -13.27 27.37
N GLU A 587 -16.75 -14.05 26.84
CA GLU A 587 -16.54 -15.46 27.21
C GLU A 587 -16.05 -15.60 28.67
N ASN A 588 -15.12 -14.76 29.11
CA ASN A 588 -14.49 -14.85 30.43
C ASN A 588 -15.34 -14.22 31.55
N THR A 589 -16.00 -13.10 31.27
CA THR A 589 -16.67 -12.26 32.30
C THR A 589 -18.19 -12.24 32.15
N GLY A 590 -18.72 -12.62 30.97
CA GLY A 590 -20.13 -12.44 30.61
C GLY A 590 -20.49 -11.00 30.18
N GLU A 591 -19.57 -10.04 30.28
CA GLU A 591 -19.81 -8.63 29.92
C GLU A 591 -19.76 -8.41 28.41
N ASP A 592 -20.71 -7.66 27.87
CA ASP A 592 -20.72 -7.24 26.46
C ASP A 592 -20.33 -5.76 26.35
N ILE A 593 -19.06 -5.50 26.06
CA ILE A 593 -18.50 -4.14 26.07
C ILE A 593 -18.87 -3.38 24.80
N ASN A 594 -19.46 -2.19 24.97
CA ASN A 594 -19.65 -1.24 23.89
C ASN A 594 -18.49 -0.24 23.82
N LEU A 595 -17.55 -0.48 22.90
CA LEU A 595 -16.38 0.37 22.67
C LEU A 595 -16.72 1.78 22.15
N ASP A 596 -17.92 2.02 21.63
CA ASP A 596 -18.34 3.36 21.19
C ASP A 596 -18.87 4.23 22.35
N ALA A 597 -19.04 3.64 23.55
CA ALA A 597 -19.53 4.33 24.74
C ALA A 597 -18.41 4.75 25.71
N ILE A 598 -17.17 4.30 25.51
CA ILE A 598 -16.04 4.54 26.42
C ILE A 598 -15.66 6.02 26.45
N SER A 599 -15.28 6.56 27.61
CA SER A 599 -14.86 7.97 27.71
C SER A 599 -13.51 8.20 27.05
N LEU A 600 -13.34 9.27 26.25
CA LEU A 600 -12.02 9.70 25.74
C LEU A 600 -11.17 10.44 26.78
N GLU A 601 -11.74 10.68 27.97
CA GLU A 601 -11.10 11.36 29.09
C GLU A 601 -10.63 10.38 30.18
N ASP A 602 -10.59 9.07 29.90
CA ASP A 602 -10.09 8.08 30.86
C ASP A 602 -8.60 8.31 31.13
N ARG A 603 -8.29 8.76 32.36
CA ARG A 603 -6.94 9.13 32.76
C ARG A 603 -5.97 7.96 32.71
N LYS A 604 -6.38 6.73 33.06
CA LYS A 604 -5.49 5.56 33.01
C LYS A 604 -5.05 5.26 31.58
N VAL A 605 -5.97 5.40 30.63
CA VAL A 605 -5.69 5.21 29.21
C VAL A 605 -4.73 6.29 28.69
N LEU A 606 -5.01 7.56 29.03
CA LEU A 606 -4.16 8.69 28.64
C LEU A 606 -2.78 8.65 29.29
N ASP A 607 -2.67 8.18 30.53
CA ASP A 607 -1.39 7.93 31.21
C ASP A 607 -0.60 6.82 30.52
N GLY A 608 -1.26 5.76 30.07
CA GLY A 608 -0.59 4.71 29.31
C GLY A 608 -0.07 5.21 27.95
N PHE A 609 -0.78 6.13 27.28
CA PHE A 609 -0.24 6.85 26.12
C PHE A 609 0.96 7.71 26.53
N ALA A 610 0.85 8.52 27.59
CA ALA A 610 1.93 9.36 28.10
C ALA A 610 3.18 8.56 28.50
N ALA A 611 3.01 7.32 28.98
CA ALA A 611 4.11 6.42 29.31
C ALA A 611 4.67 5.67 28.08
N GLY A 612 4.05 5.81 26.90
CA GLY A 612 4.43 5.11 25.68
C GLY A 612 4.15 3.60 25.71
N TYR A 613 3.16 3.15 26.49
CA TYR A 613 2.74 1.74 26.58
C TYR A 613 1.85 1.32 25.41
N THR A 614 2.24 1.67 24.18
CA THR A 614 1.45 1.51 22.96
C THR A 614 1.88 0.34 22.08
N GLN A 615 2.66 -0.61 22.61
CA GLN A 615 2.96 -1.86 21.90
C GLN A 615 1.64 -2.59 21.59
N GLY A 616 1.42 -2.97 20.32
CA GLY A 616 0.17 -3.55 19.85
C GLY A 616 -0.99 -2.56 19.63
N VAL A 617 -0.81 -1.28 19.95
CA VAL A 617 -1.83 -0.24 19.76
C VAL A 617 -1.68 0.35 18.36
N PHE A 618 -2.78 0.34 17.61
CA PHE A 618 -2.84 0.79 16.22
C PHE A 618 -2.25 2.19 16.01
N GLN A 619 -1.51 2.37 14.90
CA GLN A 619 -0.76 3.59 14.51
C GLN A 619 0.38 4.04 15.45
N LEU A 620 0.37 3.64 16.73
CA LEU A 620 1.16 4.30 17.76
C LEU A 620 2.28 3.43 18.37
N GLU A 621 2.63 2.31 17.74
CA GLU A 621 3.50 1.26 18.32
C GLU A 621 5.02 1.46 18.13
N SER A 622 5.43 2.23 17.12
CA SER A 622 6.84 2.29 16.73
C SER A 622 7.72 2.89 17.84
N GLY A 623 8.99 2.50 17.90
CA GLY A 623 9.94 2.99 18.92
C GLY A 623 10.00 4.53 19.03
N PRO A 624 10.24 5.26 17.92
CA PRO A 624 10.31 6.71 18.00
C PRO A 624 8.94 7.38 18.21
N MET A 625 7.83 6.75 17.79
CA MET A 625 6.48 7.23 18.15
C MET A 625 6.22 7.12 19.67
N ARG A 626 6.60 5.99 20.29
CA ARG A 626 6.53 5.83 21.75
C ARG A 626 7.36 6.88 22.48
N LYS A 627 8.52 7.25 21.93
CA LYS A 627 9.33 8.35 22.46
C LYS A 627 8.59 9.69 22.35
N LEU A 628 8.01 10.01 21.19
CA LEU A 628 7.21 11.24 21.02
C LEU A 628 6.07 11.32 22.05
N LEU A 629 5.35 10.21 22.25
CA LEU A 629 4.28 10.16 23.25
C LEU A 629 4.80 10.42 24.68
N LYS A 630 5.96 9.87 25.04
CA LYS A 630 6.63 10.16 26.33
C LYS A 630 7.06 11.61 26.46
N ASP A 631 7.62 12.17 25.39
CA ASP A 631 8.05 13.56 25.35
C ASP A 631 6.86 14.50 25.55
N LEU A 632 5.71 14.21 24.94
CA LEU A 632 4.47 14.97 25.14
C LEU A 632 3.82 14.68 26.50
N GLY A 633 3.94 13.45 27.01
CA GLY A 633 3.43 13.06 28.32
C GLY A 633 4.11 13.76 29.49
N GLY A 634 5.36 14.17 29.31
CA GLY A 634 6.11 15.02 30.26
C GLY A 634 5.94 16.53 30.06
N GLY A 635 4.96 16.96 29.26
CA GLY A 635 4.64 18.37 29.01
C GLY A 635 3.97 19.07 30.21
N ILE A 636 3.74 20.38 30.08
CA ILE A 636 3.04 21.19 31.10
C ILE A 636 1.58 20.73 31.22
N GLU A 637 0.93 20.48 30.10
CA GLU A 637 -0.44 20.00 30.06
C GLU A 637 -0.49 18.47 30.09
N PRO A 638 -1.47 17.88 30.80
CA PRO A 638 -1.63 16.44 30.83
C PRO A 638 -2.03 15.91 29.44
N MET A 639 -1.54 14.72 29.09
CA MET A 639 -1.90 14.03 27.84
C MET A 639 -3.42 14.01 27.65
N SER A 640 -3.89 14.42 26.47
CA SER A 640 -5.31 14.45 26.09
C SER A 640 -5.55 13.67 24.80
N PHE A 641 -6.80 13.34 24.49
CA PHE A 641 -7.13 12.71 23.20
C PHE A 641 -6.72 13.58 22.01
N LYS A 642 -6.84 14.92 22.10
CA LYS A 642 -6.41 15.84 21.05
C LYS A 642 -4.90 15.74 20.79
N THR A 643 -4.11 15.63 21.85
CA THR A 643 -2.65 15.43 21.77
C THR A 643 -2.34 14.12 21.04
N VAL A 644 -3.06 13.03 21.34
CA VAL A 644 -2.92 11.74 20.63
C VAL A 644 -3.25 11.90 19.14
N VAL A 645 -4.33 12.60 18.79
CA VAL A 645 -4.72 12.90 17.40
C VAL A 645 -3.66 13.73 16.66
N ALA A 646 -2.94 14.61 17.35
CA ALA A 646 -1.83 15.37 16.75
C ALA A 646 -0.64 14.47 16.42
N THR A 647 -0.35 13.47 17.24
CA THR A 647 0.82 12.57 17.01
C THR A 647 0.74 11.81 15.69
N THR A 648 -0.45 11.38 15.27
CA THR A 648 -0.63 10.67 13.99
C THR A 648 -0.38 11.56 12.77
N ALA A 649 -0.55 12.89 12.91
CA ALA A 649 -0.22 13.85 11.88
C ALA A 649 1.26 14.30 11.94
N LEU A 650 1.83 14.45 13.13
CA LEU A 650 3.19 14.92 13.36
C LEU A 650 4.26 13.89 13.01
N PHE A 651 4.04 12.60 13.30
CA PHE A 651 5.06 11.57 13.18
C PHE A 651 5.20 11.07 11.73
N ARG A 652 5.60 11.98 10.83
CA ARG A 652 5.76 11.76 9.40
C ARG A 652 7.04 12.46 8.91
N PRO A 653 7.66 12.02 7.80
CA PRO A 653 8.92 12.60 7.33
C PRO A 653 8.88 14.12 7.19
N GLY A 654 7.77 14.67 6.68
CA GLY A 654 7.58 16.10 6.49
C GLY A 654 7.73 16.94 7.76
N PRO A 655 6.83 16.81 8.75
CA PRO A 655 6.92 17.57 9.99
C PRO A 655 8.24 17.33 10.74
N ILE A 656 8.79 16.10 10.70
CA ILE A 656 10.09 15.77 11.30
C ILE A 656 11.23 16.56 10.62
N GLN A 657 11.33 16.53 9.30
CA GLN A 657 12.40 17.19 8.55
C GLN A 657 12.31 18.72 8.62
N SER A 658 11.11 19.27 8.79
CA SER A 658 10.89 20.71 8.85
C SER A 658 11.25 21.36 10.19
N GLY A 659 11.48 20.58 11.25
CA GLY A 659 11.61 21.06 12.64
C GLY A 659 10.28 21.25 13.37
N MET A 660 9.14 21.18 12.68
CA MET A 660 7.79 21.37 13.25
C MET A 660 7.50 20.43 14.44
N LEU A 661 7.97 19.18 14.40
CA LEU A 661 7.79 18.25 15.52
C LEU A 661 8.54 18.73 16.76
N ASP A 662 9.76 19.23 16.60
CA ASP A 662 10.60 19.70 17.71
C ASP A 662 10.03 20.98 18.33
N ASP A 663 9.53 21.90 17.50
CA ASP A 663 8.83 23.11 17.95
C ASP A 663 7.56 22.75 18.74
N TYR A 664 6.74 21.85 18.19
CA TYR A 664 5.52 21.38 18.85
C TYR A 664 5.81 20.79 20.25
N VAL A 665 6.84 19.95 20.36
CA VAL A 665 7.26 19.34 21.64
C VAL A 665 7.84 20.37 22.59
N SER A 666 8.64 21.32 22.08
CA SER A 666 9.25 22.38 22.89
C SER A 666 8.21 23.31 23.50
N VAL A 667 7.17 23.64 22.75
CA VAL A 667 6.01 24.39 23.25
C VAL A 667 5.23 23.56 24.28
N ALA A 668 4.96 22.28 24.00
CA ALA A 668 4.27 21.40 24.96
C ALA A 668 5.00 21.28 26.31
N LYS A 669 6.34 21.29 26.29
CA LYS A 669 7.20 21.25 27.49
C LYS A 669 7.43 22.62 28.14
N GLY A 670 7.00 23.72 27.52
CA GLY A 670 7.21 25.07 28.03
C GLY A 670 8.60 25.65 27.79
N PHE A 671 9.41 25.02 26.93
CA PHE A 671 10.71 25.55 26.54
C PHE A 671 10.61 26.67 25.50
N MET A 672 9.47 26.76 24.82
CA MET A 672 9.18 27.76 23.79
C MET A 672 7.73 28.26 23.94
N THR A 673 7.49 29.52 23.59
CA THR A 673 6.13 30.06 23.46
C THR A 673 5.59 29.76 22.06
N PRO A 674 4.29 29.43 21.90
CA PRO A 674 3.69 29.25 20.58
C PRO A 674 3.94 30.47 19.68
N GLU A 675 4.38 30.24 18.44
CA GLU A 675 4.54 31.32 17.47
C GLU A 675 3.17 31.80 16.99
N SER A 676 2.87 33.09 17.15
CA SER A 676 1.64 33.69 16.61
C SER A 676 1.88 34.17 15.19
N LEU A 677 1.33 33.45 14.21
CA LEU A 677 1.30 33.90 12.82
C LEU A 677 0.44 35.16 12.66
N HIS A 678 -0.70 35.19 13.34
CA HIS A 678 -1.62 36.33 13.43
C HIS A 678 -2.62 36.12 14.57
N PRO A 679 -3.02 37.14 15.35
CA PRO A 679 -3.91 36.97 16.50
C PRO A 679 -5.24 36.26 16.22
N VAL A 680 -5.81 36.44 15.02
CA VAL A 680 -7.05 35.76 14.60
C VAL A 680 -6.88 34.24 14.42
N LEU A 681 -5.64 33.77 14.23
CA LEU A 681 -5.32 32.35 14.05
C LEU A 681 -4.92 31.66 15.36
N ASP A 682 -4.62 32.40 16.42
CA ASP A 682 -4.10 31.83 17.67
C ASP A 682 -5.05 30.76 18.24
N GLU A 683 -6.37 31.02 18.23
CA GLU A 683 -7.40 30.06 18.65
C GLU A 683 -7.44 28.82 17.74
N LEU A 684 -7.28 29.00 16.43
CA LEU A 684 -7.30 27.92 15.44
C LEU A 684 -6.10 26.97 15.57
N THR A 685 -4.94 27.50 15.98
CA THR A 685 -3.70 26.74 16.19
C THR A 685 -3.44 26.36 17.64
N ALA A 686 -4.30 26.78 18.58
CA ALA A 686 -4.12 26.51 20.01
C ALA A 686 -4.05 25.01 20.30
N GLU A 687 -4.91 24.20 19.68
CA GLU A 687 -4.92 22.74 19.84
C GLU A 687 -3.67 22.06 19.25
N THR A 688 -2.89 22.79 18.46
CA THR A 688 -1.66 22.32 17.81
C THR A 688 -0.44 23.13 18.21
N ASN A 689 -0.43 23.73 19.41
CA ASN A 689 0.74 24.44 19.94
C ASN A 689 1.27 25.57 19.02
N GLY A 690 0.39 26.22 18.26
CA GLY A 690 0.75 27.33 17.35
C GLY A 690 1.14 26.90 15.93
N VAL A 691 1.26 25.59 15.63
CA VAL A 691 1.63 25.14 14.27
C VAL A 691 0.40 24.80 13.43
N ILE A 692 0.47 25.08 12.12
CA ILE A 692 -0.56 24.66 11.16
C ILE A 692 -0.28 23.22 10.71
N LEU A 693 -0.91 22.27 11.39
CA LEU A 693 -0.72 20.83 11.21
C LEU A 693 -1.74 20.23 10.24
N TYR A 694 -2.99 20.72 10.30
CA TYR A 694 -4.11 20.13 9.57
C TYR A 694 -4.50 20.94 8.34
N GLN A 695 -5.01 20.24 7.33
CA GLN A 695 -5.56 20.84 6.11
C GLN A 695 -6.76 21.75 6.44
N GLU A 696 -7.61 21.31 7.38
CA GLU A 696 -8.74 22.07 7.88
C GLU A 696 -8.32 23.39 8.55
N GLN A 697 -7.12 23.47 9.15
CA GLN A 697 -6.59 24.71 9.70
C GLN A 697 -6.20 25.68 8.59
N THR A 698 -5.52 25.23 7.52
CA THR A 698 -5.27 26.12 6.38
C THR A 698 -6.55 26.60 5.70
N MET A 699 -7.54 25.72 5.56
CA MET A 699 -8.83 26.12 4.98
C MET A 699 -9.54 27.19 5.82
N ASN A 700 -9.57 27.03 7.15
CA ASN A 700 -10.14 28.03 8.04
C ASN A 700 -9.30 29.33 8.07
N ALA A 701 -7.97 29.22 8.00
CA ALA A 701 -7.08 30.38 8.01
C ALA A 701 -7.27 31.27 6.78
N THR A 702 -7.42 30.68 5.58
CA THR A 702 -7.68 31.47 4.37
C THR A 702 -9.05 32.15 4.41
N ARG A 703 -10.08 31.48 4.97
CA ARG A 703 -11.39 32.09 5.20
C ARG A 703 -11.32 33.25 6.20
N LEU A 704 -10.67 33.05 7.35
CA LEU A 704 -10.61 34.05 8.42
C LEU A 704 -9.77 35.28 8.05
N LEU A 705 -8.71 35.10 7.26
CA LEU A 705 -7.81 36.20 6.90
C LEU A 705 -8.20 36.92 5.60
N ALA A 706 -8.71 36.19 4.61
CA ALA A 706 -8.96 36.71 3.27
C ALA A 706 -10.42 36.57 2.80
N GLY A 707 -11.32 36.04 3.63
CA GLY A 707 -12.73 35.90 3.26
C GLY A 707 -13.01 34.89 2.14
N PHE A 708 -12.09 33.96 1.88
CA PHE A 708 -12.28 32.90 0.89
C PHE A 708 -13.53 32.07 1.21
N THR A 709 -14.28 31.66 0.18
CA THR A 709 -15.32 30.65 0.37
C THR A 709 -14.68 29.32 0.78
N MET A 710 -15.46 28.43 1.41
CA MET A 710 -14.92 27.11 1.77
C MET A 710 -14.54 26.26 0.54
N ALA A 711 -15.15 26.51 -0.61
CA ALA A 711 -14.77 25.87 -1.86
C ALA A 711 -13.42 26.38 -2.39
N GLU A 712 -13.18 27.69 -2.31
CA GLU A 712 -11.88 28.30 -2.62
C GLU A 712 -10.78 27.82 -1.67
N ALA A 713 -11.11 27.69 -0.39
CA ALA A 713 -10.21 27.16 0.63
C ALA A 713 -9.81 25.70 0.37
N ASP A 714 -10.75 24.82 -0.03
CA ASP A 714 -10.42 23.46 -0.50
C ASP A 714 -9.56 23.52 -1.78
N GLY A 715 -9.81 24.49 -2.65
CA GLY A 715 -8.98 24.80 -3.81
C GLY A 715 -7.50 25.04 -3.45
N VAL A 716 -7.25 25.92 -2.46
CA VAL A 716 -5.90 26.21 -1.94
C VAL A 716 -5.23 24.93 -1.46
N ARG A 717 -5.92 24.17 -0.61
CA ARG A 717 -5.42 22.89 -0.09
C ARG A 717 -5.11 21.89 -1.20
N LYS A 718 -5.96 21.77 -2.24
CA LYS A 718 -5.71 20.89 -3.39
C LYS A 718 -4.49 21.34 -4.20
N ALA A 719 -4.35 22.64 -4.44
CA ALA A 719 -3.22 23.19 -5.19
C ALA A 719 -1.89 22.89 -4.48
N ILE A 720 -1.83 23.15 -3.17
CA ILE A 720 -0.64 22.87 -2.36
C ILE A 720 -0.34 21.36 -2.32
N GLY A 721 -1.36 20.54 -2.04
CA GLY A 721 -1.17 19.09 -1.95
C GLY A 721 -0.72 18.43 -3.26
N LYS A 722 -1.11 18.97 -4.42
CA LYS A 722 -0.67 18.49 -5.74
C LYS A 722 0.62 19.15 -6.24
N LYS A 723 1.19 20.10 -5.50
CA LYS A 723 2.30 20.96 -5.95
C LYS A 723 2.01 21.61 -7.31
N ASP A 724 0.76 22.04 -7.52
CA ASP A 724 0.31 22.69 -8.75
C ASP A 724 0.77 24.16 -8.74
N MET A 725 1.98 24.40 -9.26
CA MET A 725 2.66 25.70 -9.17
C MET A 725 1.86 26.84 -9.80
N GLU A 726 1.15 26.59 -10.90
CA GLU A 726 0.34 27.61 -11.57
C GLU A 726 -0.87 28.00 -10.70
N LYS A 727 -1.60 27.02 -10.17
CA LYS A 727 -2.75 27.31 -9.30
C LYS A 727 -2.34 27.93 -7.97
N MET A 728 -1.25 27.48 -7.37
CA MET A 728 -0.74 28.08 -6.13
C MET A 728 -0.42 29.55 -6.34
N LYS A 729 0.28 29.90 -7.43
CA LYS A 729 0.57 31.31 -7.74
C LYS A 729 -0.71 32.15 -7.89
N SER A 730 -1.67 31.67 -8.69
CA SER A 730 -2.94 32.38 -8.91
C SER A 730 -3.74 32.57 -7.62
N MET A 731 -3.84 31.53 -6.78
CA MET A 731 -4.54 31.61 -5.50
C MET A 731 -3.81 32.47 -4.48
N GLY A 732 -2.47 32.47 -4.49
CA GLY A 732 -1.66 33.31 -3.61
C GLY A 732 -1.81 34.79 -3.92
N GLU A 733 -1.79 35.17 -5.20
CA GLU A 733 -2.07 36.54 -5.63
C GLU A 733 -3.46 36.98 -5.15
N LYS A 734 -4.48 36.12 -5.32
CA LYS A 734 -5.84 36.39 -4.83
C LYS A 734 -5.89 36.53 -3.30
N PHE A 735 -5.22 35.64 -2.57
CA PHE A 735 -5.16 35.67 -1.11
C PHE A 735 -4.55 36.98 -0.61
N ILE A 736 -3.42 37.40 -1.19
CA ILE A 736 -2.72 38.62 -0.80
C ILE A 736 -3.62 39.85 -1.00
N VAL A 737 -4.34 39.94 -2.12
CA VAL A 737 -5.24 41.06 -2.40
C VAL A 737 -6.41 41.08 -1.42
N GLN A 738 -7.08 39.95 -1.22
CA GLN A 738 -8.27 39.90 -0.36
C GLN A 738 -7.92 40.09 1.12
N ALA A 739 -6.81 39.53 1.59
CA ALA A 739 -6.31 39.70 2.95
C ALA A 739 -6.09 41.18 3.33
N GLN A 740 -5.77 42.03 2.36
CA GLN A 740 -5.59 43.48 2.57
C GLN A 740 -6.92 44.24 2.70
N ALA A 741 -8.03 43.70 2.19
CA ALA A 741 -9.31 44.40 2.15
C ALA A 741 -9.89 44.61 3.56
N GLY A 742 -9.78 43.61 4.43
CA GLY A 742 -10.28 43.67 5.81
C GLY A 742 -11.77 43.37 5.95
N TRP A 743 -12.32 43.68 7.11
CA TRP A 743 -13.68 43.30 7.52
C TRP A 743 -14.52 44.52 7.89
N ILE A 744 -15.83 44.39 7.81
CA ILE A 744 -16.80 45.38 8.25
C ILE A 744 -17.87 44.71 9.12
N ASP A 745 -18.32 45.42 10.14
CA ASP A 745 -19.47 45.01 10.94
C ASP A 745 -20.70 45.75 10.40
N VAL A 746 -21.78 45.02 10.14
CA VAL A 746 -22.97 45.50 9.43
C VAL A 746 -24.21 45.22 10.29
N GLU A 747 -25.02 46.24 10.53
CA GLU A 747 -26.30 46.10 11.22
C GLU A 747 -27.37 45.64 10.21
N LEU A 748 -28.09 44.57 10.53
CA LEU A 748 -29.17 43.99 9.74
C LEU A 748 -30.53 44.59 10.16
N GLU A 749 -31.57 44.44 9.33
CA GLU A 749 -32.92 44.95 9.60
C GLU A 749 -33.54 44.43 10.91
N ASP A 750 -33.12 43.26 11.39
CA ASP A 750 -33.58 42.68 12.66
C ASP A 750 -32.84 43.23 13.90
N GLY A 751 -31.94 44.20 13.71
CA GLY A 751 -31.13 44.83 14.75
C GLY A 751 -29.91 44.03 15.19
N THR A 752 -29.62 42.89 14.53
CA THR A 752 -28.39 42.12 14.79
C THR A 752 -27.22 42.68 13.99
N THR A 753 -25.99 42.48 14.50
CA THR A 753 -24.76 42.88 13.79
C THR A 753 -24.05 41.64 13.26
N GLN A 754 -23.68 41.67 11.98
CA GLN A 754 -22.93 40.62 11.31
C GLN A 754 -21.60 41.16 10.77
N ARG A 755 -20.51 40.41 10.98
CA ARG A 755 -19.20 40.70 10.41
C ARG A 755 -19.08 40.10 9.01
N ILE A 756 -18.66 40.91 8.04
CA ILE A 756 -18.61 40.57 6.61
C ILE A 756 -17.25 40.98 6.04
N HIS A 757 -16.71 40.17 5.14
CA HIS A 757 -15.45 40.49 4.48
C HIS A 757 -15.69 41.50 3.36
N ARG A 758 -14.81 42.50 3.23
CA ARG A 758 -15.00 43.58 2.24
C ARG A 758 -14.99 43.12 0.79
N ALA A 759 -14.31 42.02 0.49
CA ALA A 759 -14.29 41.44 -0.86
C ALA A 759 -15.45 40.47 -1.13
N GLU A 760 -16.34 40.24 -0.15
CA GLU A 760 -17.49 39.34 -0.32
C GLU A 760 -18.57 40.00 -1.18
N HIS A 761 -18.97 39.31 -2.25
CA HIS A 761 -19.99 39.81 -3.17
C HIS A 761 -21.29 39.05 -2.97
N PHE A 762 -22.38 39.79 -2.90
CA PHE A 762 -23.73 39.27 -2.78
C PHE A 762 -24.50 39.50 -4.07
N LYS A 763 -25.29 38.51 -4.47
CA LYS A 763 -26.22 38.67 -5.59
C LYS A 763 -27.41 39.50 -5.12
N CYS A 764 -27.50 40.74 -5.58
CA CYS A 764 -28.59 41.65 -5.28
C CYS A 764 -29.88 41.23 -6.01
N GLU A 765 -31.04 41.76 -5.60
CA GLU A 765 -32.34 41.49 -6.25
C GLU A 765 -32.35 41.81 -7.75
N ASP A 766 -31.52 42.77 -8.19
CA ASP A 766 -31.34 43.14 -9.60
C ASP A 766 -30.44 42.17 -10.40
N GLY A 767 -29.93 41.11 -9.76
CA GLY A 767 -29.07 40.09 -10.35
C GLY A 767 -27.59 40.46 -10.41
N THR A 768 -27.21 41.68 -10.03
CA THR A 768 -25.80 42.11 -10.00
C THR A 768 -25.08 41.61 -8.75
N LEU A 769 -23.78 41.35 -8.88
CA LEU A 769 -22.91 41.01 -7.75
C LEU A 769 -22.27 42.28 -7.21
N LYS A 770 -22.56 42.61 -5.95
CA LYS A 770 -22.03 43.81 -5.28
C LYS A 770 -21.54 43.47 -3.89
N THR A 771 -20.51 44.17 -3.44
CA THR A 771 -20.11 44.18 -2.03
C THR A 771 -21.16 44.91 -1.19
N VAL A 772 -21.10 44.74 0.14
CA VAL A 772 -22.06 45.43 1.03
C VAL A 772 -21.90 46.95 0.96
N GLU A 773 -20.66 47.44 0.90
CA GLU A 773 -20.38 48.87 0.79
C GLU A 773 -20.95 49.45 -0.53
N GLU A 774 -20.75 48.77 -1.67
CA GLU A 774 -21.34 49.18 -2.95
C GLU A 774 -22.87 49.11 -2.93
N ALA A 775 -23.46 48.05 -2.38
CA ALA A 775 -24.91 47.91 -2.35
C ALA A 775 -25.57 48.99 -1.48
N LEU A 776 -24.96 49.34 -0.33
CA LEU A 776 -25.43 50.44 0.51
C LEU A 776 -25.26 51.81 -0.17
N GLU A 777 -24.17 52.03 -0.91
CA GLU A 777 -23.93 53.25 -1.67
C GLU A 777 -24.95 53.44 -2.81
N TYR A 778 -25.25 52.36 -3.55
CA TYR A 778 -26.16 52.38 -4.69
C TYR A 778 -27.62 52.06 -4.34
N GLY A 779 -27.96 51.88 -3.06
CA GLY A 779 -29.32 51.54 -2.61
C GLY A 779 -29.85 50.20 -3.11
N ALA A 780 -28.96 49.24 -3.40
CA ALA A 780 -29.32 47.90 -3.85
C ALA A 780 -29.70 47.00 -2.67
N LYS A 781 -30.77 46.21 -2.82
CA LYS A 781 -31.20 45.26 -1.79
C LYS A 781 -30.34 44.01 -1.80
N LEU A 782 -29.69 43.77 -0.67
CA LEU A 782 -28.87 42.59 -0.40
C LEU A 782 -29.70 41.45 0.22
N PRO A 783 -29.37 40.17 -0.03
CA PRO A 783 -30.04 39.03 0.57
C PRO A 783 -29.89 38.96 2.11
N ILE A 784 -28.89 39.64 2.67
CA ILE A 784 -28.66 39.73 4.11
C ILE A 784 -29.44 40.86 4.80
N ASN A 785 -30.17 41.71 4.04
CA ASN A 785 -30.90 42.86 4.57
C ASN A 785 -30.03 43.80 5.45
N ALA A 786 -28.83 44.10 4.98
CA ALA A 786 -27.92 45.04 5.62
C ALA A 786 -28.47 46.47 5.56
N VAL A 787 -28.46 47.17 6.69
CA VAL A 787 -28.97 48.55 6.84
C VAL A 787 -27.83 49.56 6.82
N ARG A 788 -26.75 49.31 7.57
CA ARG A 788 -25.58 50.21 7.63
C ARG A 788 -24.33 49.49 8.14
N VAL A 789 -23.16 50.03 7.78
CA VAL A 789 -21.88 49.65 8.38
C VAL A 789 -21.75 50.33 9.75
N THR A 790 -21.48 49.54 10.80
CA THR A 790 -21.32 50.01 12.18
C THR A 790 -19.85 50.07 12.61
N ALA A 791 -18.98 49.24 12.05
CA ALA A 791 -17.54 49.27 12.31
C ALA A 791 -16.73 48.81 11.09
N SER A 792 -15.45 49.21 11.05
CA SER A 792 -14.49 48.76 10.03
C SER A 792 -13.22 48.26 10.70
N HIS A 793 -12.69 47.14 10.18
CA HIS A 793 -11.50 46.47 10.66
C HIS A 793 -10.49 46.39 9.50
N PRO A 794 -9.31 47.02 9.61
CA PRO A 794 -8.32 47.00 8.53
C PRO A 794 -7.82 45.57 8.26
N GLY A 795 -7.46 45.30 7.00
CA GLY A 795 -6.85 44.04 6.60
C GLY A 795 -5.37 43.95 6.97
N LEU A 796 -4.74 42.87 6.50
CA LEU A 796 -3.30 42.63 6.65
C LEU A 796 -2.48 43.58 5.79
N SER A 797 -1.24 43.88 6.19
CA SER A 797 -0.29 44.50 5.27
C SER A 797 0.10 43.51 4.17
N GLU A 798 0.44 44.01 2.97
CA GLU A 798 0.88 43.16 1.86
C GLU A 798 2.06 42.26 2.26
N MET A 799 3.01 42.80 3.05
CA MET A 799 4.16 42.06 3.56
C MET A 799 3.72 40.89 4.45
N LYS A 800 2.79 41.11 5.38
CA LYS A 800 2.32 40.07 6.29
C LYS A 800 1.46 39.04 5.57
N ALA A 801 0.65 39.47 4.59
CA ALA A 801 -0.13 38.54 3.76
C ALA A 801 0.78 37.62 2.93
N LYS A 802 1.86 38.15 2.36
CA LYS A 802 2.89 37.35 1.65
C LYS A 802 3.58 36.37 2.59
N GLU A 803 3.99 36.82 3.77
CA GLU A 803 4.63 35.98 4.79
C GLU A 803 3.74 34.79 5.17
N ILE A 804 2.45 35.03 5.45
CA ILE A 804 1.48 33.98 5.79
C ILE A 804 1.26 33.02 4.61
N TRP A 805 1.15 33.53 3.38
CA TRP A 805 1.01 32.68 2.20
C TRP A 805 2.21 31.76 1.99
N THR A 806 3.43 32.30 2.11
CA THR A 806 4.67 31.50 2.05
C THR A 806 4.70 30.44 3.15
N ALA A 807 4.17 30.72 4.34
CA ALA A 807 4.03 29.72 5.40
C ALA A 807 3.04 28.61 5.01
N PHE A 808 1.92 28.92 4.35
CA PHE A 808 1.00 27.90 3.81
C PHE A 808 1.66 27.03 2.74
N GLU A 809 2.43 27.60 1.82
CA GLU A 809 3.15 26.84 0.79
C GLU A 809 4.18 25.89 1.40
N LYS A 810 4.99 26.40 2.35
CA LYS A 810 6.03 25.62 3.02
C LYS A 810 5.45 24.49 3.86
N ASN A 811 4.41 24.77 4.64
CA ASN A 811 3.82 23.80 5.57
C ASN A 811 2.83 22.86 4.87
N GLY A 812 2.13 23.33 3.83
CA GLY A 812 1.02 22.61 3.22
C GLY A 812 1.42 21.34 2.49
N ALA A 813 2.68 21.18 2.09
CA ALA A 813 3.19 19.93 1.54
C ALA A 813 3.11 18.75 2.54
N TYR A 814 3.00 19.04 3.84
CA TYR A 814 3.06 18.05 4.90
C TYR A 814 1.81 17.99 5.78
N GLN A 815 0.84 18.88 5.55
CA GLN A 815 -0.42 18.93 6.29
C GLN A 815 -1.23 17.64 6.17
N PHE A 816 -1.95 17.33 7.25
CA PHE A 816 -2.74 16.10 7.36
C PHE A 816 -4.24 16.37 7.38
N ASN A 817 -5.04 15.40 6.94
CA ASN A 817 -6.49 15.46 7.05
C ASN A 817 -6.90 15.16 8.51
N LYS A 818 -7.45 16.16 9.21
CA LYS A 818 -7.84 16.02 10.63
C LYS A 818 -8.92 14.97 10.81
N SER A 819 -9.89 14.92 9.90
CA SER A 819 -11.01 13.96 9.93
C SER A 819 -10.51 12.51 9.94
N HIS A 820 -9.51 12.21 9.12
CA HIS A 820 -8.84 10.90 9.11
C HIS A 820 -8.06 10.65 10.42
N SER A 821 -7.32 11.65 10.89
CA SER A 821 -6.54 11.60 12.14
C SER A 821 -7.40 11.25 13.35
N VAL A 822 -8.55 11.91 13.50
CA VAL A 822 -9.50 11.68 14.59
C VAL A 822 -10.07 10.27 14.53
N ALA A 823 -10.56 9.84 13.35
CA ALA A 823 -11.21 8.56 13.22
C ALA A 823 -10.26 7.38 13.54
N TYR A 824 -9.01 7.44 13.06
CA TYR A 824 -8.02 6.41 13.38
C TYR A 824 -7.57 6.46 14.85
N SER A 825 -7.48 7.65 15.43
CA SER A 825 -7.14 7.79 16.85
C SER A 825 -8.23 7.21 17.77
N LEU A 826 -9.50 7.18 17.36
CA LEU A 826 -10.55 6.45 18.10
C LEU A 826 -10.26 4.95 18.17
N ILE A 827 -9.83 4.33 17.06
CA ILE A 827 -9.44 2.92 17.04
C ILE A 827 -8.22 2.70 17.94
N SER A 828 -7.22 3.60 17.89
CA SER A 828 -6.04 3.55 18.77
C SER A 828 -6.45 3.67 20.24
N TYR A 829 -7.39 4.56 20.56
CA TYR A 829 -7.89 4.77 21.91
C TYR A 829 -8.67 3.56 22.41
N GLN A 830 -9.58 2.99 21.61
CA GLN A 830 -10.30 1.75 21.94
C GLN A 830 -9.33 0.58 22.19
N SER A 831 -8.28 0.47 21.36
CA SER A 831 -7.22 -0.54 21.53
C SER A 831 -6.50 -0.35 22.87
N MET A 832 -6.12 0.89 23.20
CA MET A 832 -5.44 1.20 24.45
C MET A 832 -6.36 1.03 25.68
N TRP A 833 -7.64 1.33 25.54
CA TRP A 833 -8.64 1.14 26.58
C TRP A 833 -8.78 -0.34 26.93
N LEU A 834 -8.91 -1.21 25.91
CA LEU A 834 -8.91 -2.67 26.12
C LEU A 834 -7.63 -3.15 26.78
N LYS A 835 -6.47 -2.69 26.31
CA LYS A 835 -5.19 -3.03 26.91
C LYS A 835 -5.08 -2.60 28.38
N THR A 836 -5.67 -1.46 28.74
CA THR A 836 -5.60 -0.89 30.09
C THR A 836 -6.52 -1.62 31.07
N HIS A 837 -7.74 -1.96 30.64
CA HIS A 837 -8.78 -2.51 31.52
C HIS A 837 -8.94 -4.03 31.41
N TYR A 838 -8.58 -4.63 30.27
CA TYR A 838 -8.67 -6.07 29.97
C TYR A 838 -7.38 -6.56 29.28
N PRO A 839 -6.22 -6.48 29.96
CA PRO A 839 -4.93 -6.72 29.34
C PRO A 839 -4.77 -8.14 28.78
N ALA A 840 -5.23 -9.19 29.48
CA ALA A 840 -5.10 -10.57 28.98
C ALA A 840 -5.89 -10.80 27.70
N GLU A 841 -7.13 -10.31 27.64
CA GLU A 841 -7.99 -10.39 26.46
C GLU A 841 -7.40 -9.60 25.29
N PHE A 842 -6.85 -8.41 25.55
CA PHE A 842 -6.14 -7.63 24.55
C PHE A 842 -4.91 -8.37 24.00
N PHE A 843 -4.01 -8.86 24.86
CA PHE A 843 -2.79 -9.55 24.42
C PHE A 843 -3.10 -10.88 23.73
N ALA A 844 -4.11 -11.64 24.18
CA ALA A 844 -4.58 -12.84 23.51
C ALA A 844 -5.07 -12.54 22.09
N ALA A 845 -5.89 -11.50 21.93
CA ALA A 845 -6.36 -11.06 20.62
C ALA A 845 -5.21 -10.54 19.74
N ALA A 846 -4.30 -9.74 20.30
CA ALA A 846 -3.17 -9.17 19.58
C ALA A 846 -2.21 -10.25 19.07
N LEU A 847 -1.86 -11.24 19.90
CA LEU A 847 -1.01 -12.39 19.52
C LEU A 847 -1.69 -13.37 18.55
N THR A 848 -3.03 -13.33 18.46
CA THR A 848 -3.78 -14.16 17.50
C THR A 848 -3.90 -13.47 16.13
N ILE A 849 -4.07 -12.15 16.10
CA ILE A 849 -4.45 -11.40 14.90
C ILE A 849 -3.29 -10.64 14.25
N LEU A 850 -2.36 -10.11 15.03
CA LEU A 850 -1.24 -9.33 14.51
C LEU A 850 -0.12 -10.25 13.98
N GLY A 851 0.77 -9.69 13.15
CA GLY A 851 1.86 -10.45 12.55
C GLY A 851 2.90 -10.97 13.54
N GLU A 852 3.52 -12.11 13.20
CA GLU A 852 4.55 -12.77 14.01
C GLU A 852 5.76 -11.88 14.33
N ASP A 853 6.05 -10.89 13.48
CA ASP A 853 7.10 -9.89 13.67
C ASP A 853 6.87 -9.02 14.93
N LYS A 854 5.61 -8.95 15.40
CA LYS A 854 5.22 -8.19 16.61
C LYS A 854 5.18 -9.03 17.87
N HIS A 855 5.15 -10.37 17.77
CA HIS A 855 4.93 -11.27 18.91
C HIS A 855 5.91 -11.02 20.05
N GLN A 856 7.21 -10.96 19.76
CA GLN A 856 8.23 -10.79 20.80
C GLN A 856 8.01 -9.50 21.64
N GLY A 857 7.64 -8.41 20.97
CA GLY A 857 7.32 -7.15 21.63
C GLY A 857 6.05 -7.26 22.48
N LEU A 858 5.02 -7.93 21.97
CA LEU A 858 3.76 -8.16 22.69
C LEU A 858 3.93 -9.07 23.91
N VAL A 859 4.70 -10.16 23.80
CA VAL A 859 4.98 -11.08 24.91
C VAL A 859 5.74 -10.36 26.02
N LYS A 860 6.77 -9.58 25.67
CA LYS A 860 7.53 -8.78 26.65
C LYS A 860 6.65 -7.75 27.35
N ASP A 861 5.76 -7.12 26.59
CA ASP A 861 4.84 -6.13 27.12
C ASP A 861 3.77 -6.77 28.03
N ALA A 862 3.21 -7.92 27.65
CA ALA A 862 2.28 -8.70 28.48
C ALA A 862 2.88 -9.06 29.85
N LEU A 863 4.17 -9.41 29.91
CA LEU A 863 4.86 -9.67 31.17
C LEU A 863 4.87 -8.45 32.10
N THR A 864 4.91 -7.23 31.59
CA THR A 864 4.84 -6.02 32.42
C THR A 864 3.49 -5.83 33.09
N TYR A 865 2.45 -6.48 32.57
CA TYR A 865 1.11 -6.60 33.18
C TYR A 865 0.96 -7.87 34.04
N GLY A 866 2.05 -8.62 34.27
CA GLY A 866 2.03 -9.89 35.01
C GLY A 866 1.46 -11.07 34.23
N ILE A 867 1.31 -10.96 32.91
CA ILE A 867 0.69 -11.98 32.06
C ILE A 867 1.78 -12.78 31.34
N ARG A 868 1.80 -14.10 31.57
CA ARG A 868 2.79 -15.00 30.96
C ARG A 868 2.21 -15.69 29.73
N VAL A 869 3.01 -15.79 28.67
CA VAL A 869 2.67 -16.58 27.49
C VAL A 869 3.37 -17.93 27.59
N LEU A 870 2.59 -19.01 27.51
CA LEU A 870 3.04 -20.38 27.69
C LEU A 870 2.99 -21.16 26.37
N PRO A 871 3.83 -22.21 26.24
CA PRO A 871 3.72 -23.19 25.15
C PRO A 871 2.32 -23.82 25.07
N PRO A 872 1.95 -24.42 23.92
CA PRO A 872 0.66 -25.06 23.81
C PRO A 872 0.54 -26.22 24.79
N ASP A 873 -0.66 -26.48 25.29
CA ASP A 873 -0.99 -27.65 26.12
C ASP A 873 -2.17 -28.41 25.46
N VAL A 874 -2.06 -29.73 25.33
CA VAL A 874 -3.07 -30.53 24.60
C VAL A 874 -4.48 -30.46 25.20
N ASN A 875 -4.60 -30.18 26.49
CA ASN A 875 -5.86 -30.05 27.21
C ASN A 875 -6.41 -28.62 27.27
N VAL A 876 -5.59 -27.62 26.94
CA VAL A 876 -5.99 -26.20 27.00
C VAL A 876 -6.04 -25.56 25.62
N SER A 877 -4.96 -25.65 24.85
CA SER A 877 -4.76 -24.93 23.60
C SER A 877 -5.78 -25.30 22.51
N SER A 878 -5.94 -24.37 21.57
CA SER A 878 -6.84 -24.48 20.44
C SER A 878 -6.17 -23.91 19.17
N ASN A 879 -6.98 -23.38 18.24
CA ASN A 879 -6.51 -22.65 17.07
C ASN A 879 -6.23 -21.16 17.34
N ARG A 880 -6.47 -20.69 18.58
CA ARG A 880 -6.17 -19.32 19.04
C ARG A 880 -5.44 -19.33 20.38
N ILE A 881 -5.05 -18.16 20.87
CA ILE A 881 -4.48 -17.99 22.20
C ILE A 881 -5.56 -18.23 23.26
N GLU A 882 -5.33 -19.17 24.18
CA GLU A 882 -6.30 -19.50 25.23
C GLU A 882 -5.93 -18.83 26.56
N ILE A 883 -6.89 -18.16 27.20
CA ILE A 883 -6.69 -17.46 28.48
C ILE A 883 -7.04 -18.40 29.62
N ARG A 884 -6.15 -18.51 30.63
CA ARG A 884 -6.45 -19.23 31.88
C ARG A 884 -6.01 -18.40 33.08
N THR A 885 -6.76 -18.53 34.16
CA THR A 885 -6.39 -17.98 35.47
C THR A 885 -5.84 -19.13 36.30
N LEU A 886 -4.61 -19.00 36.78
CA LEU A 886 -3.98 -19.99 37.65
C LEU A 886 -4.53 -19.90 39.09
N GLU A 887 -4.22 -20.89 39.92
CA GLU A 887 -4.69 -20.96 41.32
C GLU A 887 -4.23 -19.76 42.17
N ASP A 888 -3.10 -19.14 41.82
CA ASP A 888 -2.57 -17.93 42.47
C ASP A 888 -3.23 -16.62 42.00
N GLY A 889 -4.22 -16.71 41.09
CA GLY A 889 -4.92 -15.57 40.50
C GLY A 889 -4.20 -14.91 39.33
N SER A 890 -3.01 -15.37 38.95
CA SER A 890 -2.31 -14.85 37.78
C SER A 890 -2.96 -15.31 36.47
N GLN A 891 -2.97 -14.44 35.46
CA GLN A 891 -3.47 -14.78 34.13
C GLN A 891 -2.32 -15.26 33.23
N VAL A 892 -2.59 -16.34 32.49
CA VAL A 892 -1.66 -16.93 31.51
C VAL A 892 -2.33 -17.13 30.16
N LEU A 893 -1.52 -17.03 29.11
CA LEU A 893 -1.93 -17.16 27.72
C LEU A 893 -1.26 -18.39 27.10
N TYR A 894 -2.04 -19.39 26.71
CA TYR A 894 -1.52 -20.60 26.05
C TYR A 894 -1.46 -20.41 24.53
N ALA A 895 -0.29 -20.66 23.95
CA ALA A 895 -0.09 -20.60 22.50
C ALA A 895 -1.02 -21.58 21.75
N PRO A 896 -1.50 -21.23 20.54
CA PRO A 896 -2.23 -22.16 19.69
C PRO A 896 -1.30 -23.27 19.17
N PHE A 897 -1.86 -24.41 18.74
CA PHE A 897 -1.04 -25.48 18.16
C PHE A 897 -0.32 -25.05 16.87
N SER A 898 -0.92 -24.13 16.10
CA SER A 898 -0.34 -23.55 14.88
C SER A 898 0.93 -22.73 15.12
N ALA A 899 1.17 -22.29 16.36
CA ALA A 899 2.42 -21.63 16.73
C ALA A 899 3.63 -22.57 16.69
N VAL A 900 3.41 -23.89 16.65
CA VAL A 900 4.49 -24.89 16.56
C VAL A 900 4.78 -25.17 15.09
N LYS A 901 6.02 -24.90 14.68
CA LYS A 901 6.53 -25.10 13.32
C LYS A 901 6.21 -26.51 12.82
N GLY A 902 5.51 -26.58 11.70
CA GLY A 902 5.09 -27.83 11.06
C GLY A 902 3.70 -28.31 11.46
N CYS A 903 3.06 -27.72 12.47
CA CYS A 903 1.65 -27.98 12.80
C CYS A 903 0.74 -27.08 11.95
N SER A 904 0.10 -27.66 10.94
CA SER A 904 -0.88 -26.96 10.11
C SER A 904 -2.23 -26.81 10.84
N GLU A 905 -3.11 -25.95 10.32
CA GLU A 905 -4.50 -25.84 10.79
C GLU A 905 -5.21 -27.21 10.81
N ASN A 906 -4.99 -28.05 9.80
CA ASN A 906 -5.53 -29.41 9.76
C ASN A 906 -5.01 -30.28 10.92
N GLY A 907 -3.76 -30.07 11.33
CA GLY A 907 -3.16 -30.74 12.50
C GLY A 907 -3.80 -30.28 13.80
N CYS A 908 -4.00 -28.97 13.96
CA CYS A 908 -4.71 -28.36 15.10
C CYS A 908 -6.14 -28.93 15.24
N GLN A 909 -6.91 -28.92 14.15
CA GLN A 909 -8.28 -29.48 14.12
C GLN A 909 -8.31 -30.98 14.40
N ALA A 910 -7.28 -31.74 14.00
CA ALA A 910 -7.20 -33.16 14.34
C ALA A 910 -7.01 -33.39 15.84
N ILE A 911 -6.23 -32.55 16.52
CA ILE A 911 -6.02 -32.61 17.98
C ILE A 911 -7.30 -32.24 18.73
N MET A 912 -7.97 -31.15 18.33
CA MET A 912 -9.22 -30.71 18.97
C MET A 912 -10.34 -31.75 18.82
N ARG A 913 -10.53 -32.31 17.62
CA ARG A 913 -11.50 -33.40 17.39
C ARG A 913 -11.17 -34.65 18.22
N ALA A 914 -9.89 -34.96 18.39
CA ALA A 914 -9.47 -36.08 19.24
C ALA A 914 -9.80 -35.82 20.72
N ARG A 915 -9.60 -34.57 21.19
CA ARG A 915 -9.93 -34.16 22.55
C ARG A 915 -11.43 -34.28 22.84
N GLU A 916 -12.27 -33.85 21.89
CA GLU A 916 -13.72 -34.00 21.98
C GLU A 916 -14.15 -35.47 22.05
N ARG A 917 -13.56 -36.35 21.23
CA ARG A 917 -13.88 -37.79 21.21
C ARG A 917 -13.63 -38.49 22.54
N VAL A 918 -12.65 -38.04 23.31
CA VAL A 918 -12.28 -38.65 24.60
C VAL A 918 -12.98 -37.99 25.79
N GLY A 919 -13.98 -37.11 25.56
CA GLY A 919 -14.75 -36.47 26.62
C GLY A 919 -14.20 -35.11 27.07
N GLY A 920 -13.35 -34.47 26.28
CA GLY A 920 -12.91 -33.08 26.46
C GLY A 920 -11.54 -32.91 27.12
N LYS A 921 -10.98 -33.94 27.74
CA LYS A 921 -9.64 -33.91 28.33
C LYS A 921 -8.93 -35.24 28.10
N PHE A 922 -7.68 -35.19 27.66
CA PHE A 922 -6.79 -36.34 27.63
C PHE A 922 -6.27 -36.63 29.03
N GLU A 923 -6.31 -37.90 29.43
CA GLU A 923 -5.77 -38.40 30.70
C GLU A 923 -4.34 -38.94 30.56
N SER A 924 -3.95 -39.36 29.36
CA SER A 924 -2.62 -39.92 29.09
C SER A 924 -2.20 -39.73 27.63
N LEU A 925 -0.88 -39.77 27.39
CA LEU A 925 -0.32 -39.76 26.03
C LEU A 925 -0.86 -40.91 25.18
N ALA A 926 -1.05 -42.10 25.76
CA ALA A 926 -1.59 -43.26 25.06
C ALA A 926 -3.01 -42.99 24.53
N GLN A 927 -3.86 -42.36 25.34
CA GLN A 927 -5.22 -41.98 24.93
C GLN A 927 -5.20 -40.94 23.80
N PHE A 928 -4.26 -39.99 23.84
CA PHE A 928 -4.06 -39.04 22.74
C PHE A 928 -3.65 -39.75 21.44
N GLU A 929 -2.67 -40.67 21.50
CA GLU A 929 -2.17 -41.37 20.31
C GLU A 929 -3.20 -42.29 19.65
N GLU A 930 -4.13 -42.82 20.45
CA GLU A 930 -5.26 -43.62 19.97
C GLU A 930 -6.34 -42.76 19.31
N ALA A 931 -6.65 -41.60 19.90
CA ALA A 931 -7.74 -40.74 19.45
C ALA A 931 -7.40 -39.88 18.21
N VAL A 932 -6.12 -39.51 18.03
CA VAL A 932 -5.68 -38.54 17.02
C VAL A 932 -5.57 -39.12 15.60
N GLU A 933 -5.99 -38.35 14.60
CA GLU A 933 -5.85 -38.72 13.19
C GLU A 933 -4.37 -38.62 12.74
N LYS A 934 -3.65 -39.75 12.73
CA LYS A 934 -2.20 -39.84 12.48
C LYS A 934 -1.73 -39.26 11.14
N ARG A 935 -2.60 -39.15 10.13
CA ARG A 935 -2.24 -38.53 8.84
C ARG A 935 -2.21 -37.01 8.92
N ALA A 936 -3.16 -36.41 9.64
CA ALA A 936 -3.26 -34.97 9.84
C ALA A 936 -2.30 -34.48 10.94
N CYS A 937 -2.20 -35.21 12.05
CA CYS A 937 -1.19 -35.02 13.10
C CYS A 937 -0.07 -36.07 12.93
N ASN A 938 0.78 -35.85 11.93
CA ASN A 938 1.85 -36.78 11.58
C ASN A 938 2.91 -36.90 12.71
N SER A 939 3.81 -37.87 12.57
CA SER A 939 4.86 -38.13 13.58
C SER A 939 5.73 -36.89 13.88
N ARG A 940 6.04 -36.08 12.86
CA ARG A 940 6.84 -34.86 13.03
C ARG A 940 6.12 -33.80 13.86
N VAL A 941 4.80 -33.65 13.66
CA VAL A 941 3.97 -32.75 14.48
C VAL A 941 3.96 -33.22 15.94
N ARG A 942 3.72 -34.51 16.17
CA ARG A 942 3.71 -35.09 17.53
C ARG A 942 5.05 -34.95 18.24
N GLU A 943 6.16 -35.19 17.54
CA GLU A 943 7.51 -34.98 18.09
C GLU A 943 7.75 -33.51 18.45
N SER A 944 7.30 -32.58 17.60
CA SER A 944 7.44 -31.14 17.86
C SER A 944 6.62 -30.72 19.09
N LEU A 945 5.39 -31.23 19.22
CA LEU A 945 4.54 -31.02 20.41
C LEU A 945 5.17 -31.58 21.69
N GLN A 946 5.80 -32.75 21.62
CA GLN A 946 6.54 -33.33 22.75
C GLN A 946 7.68 -32.44 23.18
N LYS A 947 8.49 -31.94 22.23
CA LYS A 947 9.65 -31.10 22.52
C LYS A 947 9.27 -29.78 23.19
N VAL A 948 8.24 -29.11 22.70
CA VAL A 948 7.76 -27.84 23.30
C VAL A 948 7.04 -28.01 24.63
N GLY A 949 6.74 -29.24 25.05
CA GLY A 949 6.13 -29.56 26.35
C GLY A 949 4.61 -29.66 26.33
N ALA A 950 3.98 -29.86 25.17
CA ALA A 950 2.53 -29.82 25.06
C ALA A 950 1.80 -30.98 25.76
N PHE A 951 2.50 -32.08 26.03
CA PHE A 951 1.96 -33.25 26.72
C PHE A 951 2.27 -33.26 28.24
N ALA A 952 2.92 -32.22 28.77
CA ALA A 952 3.39 -32.21 30.16
C ALA A 952 2.27 -32.42 31.18
N SER A 953 1.05 -31.95 30.90
CA SER A 953 -0.11 -32.12 31.78
C SER A 953 -0.68 -33.54 31.82
N ILE A 954 -0.29 -34.42 30.89
CA ILE A 954 -0.82 -35.79 30.75
C ILE A 954 0.25 -36.88 30.77
N GLU A 955 1.51 -36.50 30.95
CA GLU A 955 2.64 -37.42 31.02
C GLU A 955 3.36 -37.26 32.37
N PRO A 956 2.99 -38.07 33.38
CA PRO A 956 3.60 -38.00 34.71
C PRO A 956 5.11 -38.21 34.65
N GLY A 957 5.88 -37.32 35.29
CA GLY A 957 7.35 -37.37 35.30
C GLY A 957 8.03 -36.71 34.10
N SER A 958 7.27 -36.21 33.11
CA SER A 958 7.82 -35.36 32.06
C SER A 958 8.20 -33.98 32.59
N LEU A 959 9.21 -33.34 31.97
CA LEU A 959 9.59 -31.98 32.31
C LEU A 959 8.41 -31.03 32.03
N PRO A 960 8.07 -30.11 32.95
CA PRO A 960 7.04 -29.10 32.72
C PRO A 960 7.30 -28.29 31.45
N ALA A 961 6.26 -27.71 30.86
CA ALA A 961 6.42 -26.84 29.69
C ALA A 961 7.28 -25.59 29.97
N THR A 962 7.37 -25.16 31.24
CA THR A 962 8.18 -24.02 31.68
C THR A 962 9.61 -24.41 32.05
N ASP A 963 10.01 -25.67 31.86
CA ASP A 963 11.34 -26.13 32.24
C ASP A 963 12.43 -25.53 31.31
N PRO A 964 13.54 -24.99 31.86
CA PRO A 964 14.62 -24.41 31.06
C PRO A 964 15.20 -25.34 29.99
N GLU A 965 15.18 -26.66 30.19
CA GLU A 965 15.69 -27.62 29.20
C GLU A 965 14.86 -27.62 27.90
N ARG A 966 13.61 -27.17 27.95
CA ARG A 966 12.72 -27.09 26.76
C ARG A 966 12.88 -25.80 25.97
N LEU A 967 13.48 -24.75 26.54
CA LEU A 967 13.57 -23.43 25.91
C LEU A 967 14.25 -23.46 24.54
N ARG A 968 15.24 -24.36 24.37
CA ARG A 968 15.93 -24.53 23.08
C ARG A 968 14.97 -24.99 21.98
N ASP A 969 14.25 -26.07 22.26
CA ASP A 969 13.29 -26.64 21.32
C ASP A 969 12.13 -25.66 21.07
N GLN A 970 11.67 -24.97 22.13
CA GLN A 970 10.62 -23.96 22.01
C GLN A 970 11.07 -22.79 21.14
N ALA A 971 12.29 -22.26 21.33
CA ALA A 971 12.79 -21.16 20.50
C ALA A 971 12.92 -21.57 19.03
N GLU A 972 13.36 -22.81 18.75
CA GLU A 972 13.47 -23.32 17.38
C GLU A 972 12.09 -23.54 16.73
N LEU A 973 11.13 -24.07 17.49
CA LEU A 973 9.83 -24.51 16.98
C LEU A 973 8.75 -23.43 17.04
N MET A 974 8.85 -22.44 17.93
CA MET A 974 7.82 -21.42 18.17
C MET A 974 8.31 -19.99 17.91
N GLY A 975 9.61 -19.79 17.68
CA GLY A 975 10.18 -18.51 17.26
C GLY A 975 9.88 -17.37 18.25
N ASN A 976 9.27 -16.30 17.74
CA ASN A 976 9.12 -15.01 18.44
C ASN A 976 8.21 -15.03 19.69
N LEU A 977 7.53 -16.14 19.97
CA LEU A 977 6.78 -16.31 21.21
C LEU A 977 7.68 -16.62 22.41
N VAL A 978 8.88 -17.15 22.16
CA VAL A 978 9.87 -17.44 23.20
C VAL A 978 10.78 -16.24 23.35
N ILE A 979 10.71 -15.59 24.51
CA ILE A 979 11.51 -14.41 24.82
C ILE A 979 12.65 -14.70 25.79
N ASP A 980 12.66 -15.88 26.39
CA ASP A 980 13.69 -16.32 27.33
C ASP A 980 15.00 -16.63 26.62
N ALA A 981 16.11 -16.51 27.35
CA ALA A 981 17.41 -16.80 26.79
C ALA A 981 17.59 -18.30 26.68
N VAL A 982 18.02 -18.78 25.51
CA VAL A 982 18.36 -20.18 25.34
C VAL A 982 19.82 -20.39 25.73
N LYS A 983 20.07 -21.38 26.60
CA LYS A 983 21.43 -21.83 26.88
C LYS A 983 21.94 -22.64 25.70
N ALA A 984 23.04 -22.19 25.08
CA ALA A 984 23.66 -22.97 24.00
C ALA A 984 24.15 -24.33 24.53
N SER A 985 24.15 -25.34 23.66
CA SER A 985 24.46 -26.71 24.07
C SER A 985 25.92 -26.94 24.50
N ARG A 986 26.78 -25.95 24.24
CA ARG A 986 28.22 -26.00 24.46
C ARG A 986 28.70 -24.80 25.30
N PRO A 987 29.65 -25.00 26.22
CA PRO A 987 30.28 -23.91 26.95
C PRO A 987 31.22 -23.09 26.05
N PHE A 988 31.41 -21.82 26.40
CA PHE A 988 32.41 -20.96 25.76
C PHE A 988 33.77 -21.41 26.28
N GLU A 989 34.47 -22.22 25.48
CA GLU A 989 35.80 -22.70 25.81
C GLU A 989 36.88 -21.95 25.03
N MET A 990 37.83 -21.36 25.75
CA MET A 990 39.05 -20.80 25.17
C MET A 990 40.23 -21.64 25.63
N ASN A 991 40.96 -22.22 24.69
CA ASN A 991 42.12 -23.07 24.95
C ASN A 991 43.34 -22.59 24.14
N PRO A 992 44.56 -23.04 24.46
CA PRO A 992 45.77 -22.56 23.78
C PRO A 992 45.72 -22.73 22.26
N LYS A 993 45.05 -23.77 21.76
CA LYS A 993 44.85 -24.00 20.32
C LYS A 993 43.97 -22.93 19.68
N ARG A 994 42.80 -22.63 20.27
CA ARG A 994 41.90 -21.57 19.78
C ARG A 994 42.56 -20.20 19.86
N SER A 995 43.30 -19.91 20.92
CA SER A 995 44.07 -18.66 21.02
C SER A 995 45.12 -18.55 19.89
N ALA A 996 45.78 -19.65 19.54
CA ALA A 996 46.70 -19.68 18.40
C ALA A 996 45.98 -19.48 17.06
N GLU A 997 44.83 -20.12 16.84
CA GLU A 997 44.00 -19.95 15.63
C GLU A 997 43.52 -18.51 15.47
N ILE A 998 43.11 -17.84 16.55
CA ILE A 998 42.77 -16.41 16.54
C ILE A 998 43.98 -15.55 16.20
N ASN A 999 45.16 -15.85 16.75
CA ASN A 999 46.37 -15.11 16.40
C ASN A 999 46.74 -15.27 14.93
N VAL A 1000 46.56 -16.46 14.36
CA VAL A 1000 46.73 -16.71 12.92
C VAL A 1000 45.72 -15.89 12.11
N LEU A 1001 44.44 -15.88 12.51
CA LEU A 1001 43.40 -15.09 11.85
C LEU A 1001 43.73 -13.59 11.86
N MET A 1002 44.13 -13.04 13.02
CA MET A 1002 44.52 -11.63 13.16
C MET A 1002 45.76 -11.30 12.30
N THR A 1003 46.73 -12.21 12.23
CA THR A 1003 47.94 -12.01 11.41
C THR A 1003 47.61 -12.02 9.92
N ARG A 1004 46.72 -12.91 9.49
CA ARG A 1004 46.22 -12.95 8.12
C ARG A 1004 45.46 -11.68 7.76
N MET A 1005 44.58 -11.20 8.64
CA MET A 1005 43.85 -9.94 8.45
C MET A 1005 44.82 -8.75 8.31
N ALA A 1006 45.84 -8.65 9.17
CA ALA A 1006 46.82 -7.57 9.08
C ALA A 1006 47.54 -7.55 7.73
N ALA A 1007 47.84 -8.72 7.17
CA ALA A 1007 48.51 -8.85 5.88
C ALA A 1007 47.57 -8.55 4.70
N GLU A 1008 46.37 -9.14 4.67
CA GLU A 1008 45.42 -9.01 3.55
C GLU A 1008 44.80 -7.60 3.47
N MET A 1009 44.55 -6.97 4.62
CA MET A 1009 43.98 -5.62 4.69
C MET A 1009 45.06 -4.52 4.78
N GLY A 1010 46.34 -4.88 4.81
CA GLY A 1010 47.45 -3.91 4.87
C GLY A 1010 47.47 -3.06 6.16
N LEU A 1011 47.00 -3.60 7.28
CA LEU A 1011 46.80 -2.84 8.53
C LEU A 1011 48.08 -2.67 9.35
N GLY A 1012 49.04 -3.60 9.25
CA GLY A 1012 50.28 -3.54 10.04
C GLY A 1012 50.03 -3.35 11.55
N ASP A 1013 50.64 -2.31 12.14
CA ASP A 1013 50.50 -1.94 13.55
C ASP A 1013 49.17 -1.23 13.88
N GLU A 1014 48.37 -0.86 12.87
CA GLU A 1014 47.05 -0.23 13.07
C GLU A 1014 45.95 -1.23 13.40
N LEU A 1015 46.25 -2.54 13.33
CA LEU A 1015 45.30 -3.60 13.68
C LEU A 1015 45.05 -3.63 15.20
N ILE A 1016 43.78 -3.48 15.56
CA ILE A 1016 43.31 -3.63 16.94
C ILE A 1016 42.88 -5.07 17.18
N ARG A 1017 43.50 -5.72 18.16
CA ARG A 1017 43.30 -7.13 18.49
C ARG A 1017 42.18 -7.30 19.52
N PRO A 1018 41.49 -8.46 19.53
CA PRO A 1018 40.51 -8.76 20.57
C PRO A 1018 41.17 -8.86 21.95
N SER A 1019 40.52 -8.32 22.98
CA SER A 1019 40.89 -8.54 24.37
C SER A 1019 40.24 -9.82 24.89
N ILE A 1020 41.08 -10.80 25.25
CA ILE A 1020 40.64 -12.14 25.62
C ILE A 1020 40.85 -12.34 27.11
N GLY A 1021 39.75 -12.48 27.86
CA GLY A 1021 39.77 -12.82 29.28
C GLY A 1021 40.30 -14.24 29.56
N ILE A 1022 40.63 -14.51 30.81
CA ILE A 1022 41.22 -15.80 31.25
C ILE A 1022 40.23 -16.96 31.08
N LYS A 1023 38.94 -16.72 31.32
CA LYS A 1023 37.87 -17.73 31.20
C LYS A 1023 36.61 -17.06 30.63
N PRO A 1024 36.60 -16.72 29.32
CA PRO A 1024 35.52 -15.96 28.73
C PRO A 1024 34.21 -16.76 28.77
N LYS A 1025 33.13 -16.09 29.19
CA LYS A 1025 31.76 -16.62 29.24
C LYS A 1025 30.88 -16.01 28.15
N ILE A 1026 31.19 -14.79 27.74
CA ILE A 1026 30.45 -14.03 26.73
C ILE A 1026 31.40 -13.29 25.79
N MET A 1027 30.97 -13.13 24.54
CA MET A 1027 31.66 -12.34 23.54
C MET A 1027 30.96 -10.98 23.37
N ILE A 1028 31.69 -9.88 23.54
CA ILE A 1028 31.19 -8.52 23.30
C ILE A 1028 31.75 -8.05 21.95
N ILE A 1029 30.87 -7.64 21.04
CA ILE A 1029 31.24 -7.19 19.68
C ILE A 1029 30.84 -5.73 19.52
N LEU A 1030 31.82 -4.83 19.43
CA LEU A 1030 31.63 -3.41 19.16
C LEU A 1030 31.55 -3.14 17.64
N ASP A 1031 30.97 -2.01 17.24
CA ASP A 1031 31.00 -1.60 15.83
C ASP A 1031 32.44 -1.36 15.34
N ASN A 1032 33.21 -0.56 16.09
CA ASN A 1032 34.53 -0.09 15.66
C ASN A 1032 35.47 0.11 16.86
N ALA A 1033 36.78 0.08 16.58
CA ALA A 1033 37.80 0.54 17.52
C ALA A 1033 37.78 2.07 17.68
N ASN A 1034 38.13 2.54 18.87
CA ASN A 1034 38.26 3.97 19.19
C ASN A 1034 39.72 4.38 19.42
N GLY A 1035 39.95 5.68 19.61
CA GLY A 1035 41.30 6.23 19.81
C GLY A 1035 42.04 5.73 21.06
N ASN A 1036 41.33 5.21 22.07
CA ASN A 1036 41.98 4.58 23.23
C ASN A 1036 42.43 3.15 22.91
N ASP A 1037 41.63 2.41 22.14
CA ASP A 1037 41.98 1.06 21.67
C ASP A 1037 43.26 1.10 20.79
N ALA A 1038 43.44 2.13 19.96
CA ALA A 1038 44.68 2.32 19.18
C ALA A 1038 45.94 2.48 20.03
N ARG A 1039 45.85 3.05 21.24
CA ARG A 1039 47.03 3.28 22.08
C ARG A 1039 47.56 1.99 22.67
N THR A 1040 46.68 1.02 22.92
CA THR A 1040 47.06 -0.25 23.54
C THR A 1040 47.14 -1.38 22.53
N GLY A 1041 46.49 -1.24 21.37
CA GLY A 1041 46.40 -2.27 20.34
C GLY A 1041 45.32 -3.31 20.64
N TYR A 1042 44.52 -3.14 21.70
CA TYR A 1042 43.47 -4.07 22.09
C TYR A 1042 42.14 -3.38 22.42
N PHE A 1043 41.03 -4.07 22.12
CA PHE A 1043 39.69 -3.55 22.37
C PHE A 1043 39.34 -3.42 23.85
N MET A 1044 38.89 -2.23 24.25
CA MET A 1044 38.36 -1.96 25.58
C MET A 1044 39.39 -2.18 26.71
N GLU A 1045 40.68 -2.12 26.40
CA GLU A 1045 41.73 -2.19 27.41
C GLU A 1045 41.78 -0.88 28.23
N ASN A 1046 41.77 0.27 27.56
CA ASN A 1046 41.65 1.61 28.16
C ASN A 1046 40.41 2.36 27.64
N GLY A 1047 39.62 2.97 28.54
CA GLY A 1047 38.36 3.68 28.21
C GLY A 1047 37.10 2.82 28.32
N TYR A 1048 35.94 3.40 27.96
CA TYR A 1048 34.59 2.86 28.21
C TYR A 1048 34.29 2.63 29.70
N ASP A 1049 34.75 3.53 30.56
CA ASP A 1049 34.71 3.32 32.02
C ASP A 1049 33.29 3.14 32.57
N ASP A 1050 32.31 3.90 32.07
CA ASP A 1050 30.90 3.75 32.46
C ASP A 1050 30.31 2.40 32.04
N PHE A 1051 30.64 1.94 30.83
CA PHE A 1051 30.22 0.63 30.32
C PHE A 1051 30.86 -0.50 31.13
N LYS A 1052 32.16 -0.39 31.45
CA LYS A 1052 32.89 -1.32 32.31
C LYS A 1052 32.34 -1.35 33.74
N ALA A 1053 32.03 -0.19 34.31
CA ALA A 1053 31.42 -0.08 35.63
C ALA A 1053 30.05 -0.77 35.67
N LYS A 1054 29.21 -0.58 34.64
CA LYS A 1054 27.92 -1.26 34.52
C LYS A 1054 28.05 -2.76 34.25
N LEU A 1055 29.06 -3.21 33.49
CA LEU A 1055 29.39 -4.63 33.34
C LEU A 1055 29.74 -5.30 34.68
N LEU A 1056 30.53 -4.63 35.51
CA LEU A 1056 30.93 -5.14 36.82
C LEU A 1056 29.78 -5.14 37.83
N THR A 1057 28.90 -4.15 37.77
CA THR A 1057 27.81 -3.98 38.74
C THR A 1057 26.53 -4.71 38.30
N ALA A 1058 25.88 -4.27 37.23
CA ALA A 1058 24.64 -4.86 36.74
C ALA A 1058 24.86 -6.20 36.03
N GLY A 1059 25.97 -6.33 35.30
CA GLY A 1059 26.32 -7.57 34.59
C GLY A 1059 26.90 -8.66 35.50
N ASP A 1060 27.40 -8.31 36.69
CA ASP A 1060 28.19 -9.22 37.55
C ASP A 1060 29.28 -10.00 36.75
N LEU A 1061 29.88 -9.32 35.76
CA LEU A 1061 30.90 -9.87 34.87
C LEU A 1061 32.23 -9.18 35.12
N ARG A 1062 33.29 -9.96 35.30
CA ARG A 1062 34.66 -9.42 35.41
C ARG A 1062 35.30 -9.39 34.03
N MET A 1063 36.31 -8.55 33.84
CA MET A 1063 37.06 -8.50 32.56
C MET A 1063 37.62 -9.88 32.15
N GLY A 1064 37.98 -10.74 33.11
CA GLY A 1064 38.42 -12.11 32.84
C GLY A 1064 37.34 -13.04 32.28
N ASP A 1065 36.05 -12.67 32.39
CA ASP A 1065 34.89 -13.40 31.88
C ASP A 1065 34.49 -12.93 30.46
N LEU A 1066 35.22 -11.99 29.86
CA LEU A 1066 34.85 -11.36 28.58
C LEU A 1066 35.81 -11.75 27.44
N TYR A 1067 35.25 -11.95 26.25
CA TYR A 1067 35.98 -11.86 24.99
C TYR A 1067 35.50 -10.59 24.28
N VAL A 1068 36.33 -9.57 24.14
CA VAL A 1068 35.92 -8.26 23.62
C VAL A 1068 36.60 -8.01 22.27
N THR A 1069 35.80 -7.64 21.28
CA THR A 1069 36.26 -7.45 19.90
C THR A 1069 35.39 -6.43 19.20
N GLY A 1070 35.67 -6.12 17.93
CA GLY A 1070 34.83 -5.25 17.12
C GLY A 1070 34.83 -5.66 15.65
N VAL A 1071 33.81 -5.20 14.92
CA VAL A 1071 33.69 -5.44 13.48
C VAL A 1071 34.85 -4.78 12.75
N CYS A 1072 34.95 -3.44 12.84
CA CYS A 1072 36.08 -2.71 12.28
C CYS A 1072 37.25 -2.68 13.28
N LYS A 1073 38.31 -3.43 12.97
CA LYS A 1073 39.49 -3.62 13.82
C LYS A 1073 40.62 -2.61 13.55
N LYS A 1074 40.24 -1.40 13.17
CA LYS A 1074 41.11 -0.23 12.97
C LYS A 1074 40.35 1.00 13.42
N VAL A 1075 41.03 2.01 13.95
CA VAL A 1075 40.38 3.27 14.34
C VAL A 1075 39.98 4.07 13.10
N LYS A 1076 38.77 4.63 13.14
CA LYS A 1076 38.25 5.49 12.07
C LYS A 1076 39.11 6.75 11.91
N ASP A 1077 39.41 7.12 10.68
CA ASP A 1077 40.09 8.39 10.37
C ASP A 1077 39.20 9.57 10.79
N LYS A 1078 39.81 10.67 11.28
CA LYS A 1078 39.06 11.87 11.67
C LYS A 1078 38.40 12.57 10.47
N GLU A 1079 38.99 12.47 9.29
CA GLU A 1079 38.54 13.16 8.08
C GLU A 1079 37.77 12.25 7.11
N LYS A 1080 37.86 10.92 7.26
CA LYS A 1080 37.25 9.93 6.35
C LYS A 1080 36.57 8.79 7.12
N ASP A 1081 35.38 8.37 6.67
CA ASP A 1081 34.75 7.15 7.17
C ASP A 1081 35.35 5.90 6.53
N TYR A 1082 35.11 4.74 7.16
CA TYR A 1082 35.45 3.46 6.54
C TYR A 1082 34.75 3.31 5.19
N THR A 1083 35.46 2.84 4.18
CA THR A 1083 34.85 2.51 2.90
C THR A 1083 33.95 1.29 3.04
N LYS A 1084 32.94 1.16 2.18
CA LYS A 1084 32.05 -0.03 2.17
C LYS A 1084 32.84 -1.32 1.95
N ASP A 1085 33.88 -1.29 1.14
CA ASP A 1085 34.73 -2.46 0.86
C ASP A 1085 35.53 -2.87 2.10
N GLU A 1086 36.12 -1.90 2.82
CA GLU A 1086 36.80 -2.18 4.10
C GLU A 1086 35.83 -2.78 5.13
N ILE A 1087 34.62 -2.24 5.26
CA ILE A 1087 33.60 -2.78 6.17
C ILE A 1087 33.22 -4.22 5.76
N GLY A 1088 33.10 -4.49 4.46
CA GLY A 1088 32.81 -5.83 3.93
C GLY A 1088 33.90 -6.83 4.32
N GLN A 1089 35.16 -6.50 4.06
CA GLN A 1089 36.30 -7.35 4.42
C GLN A 1089 36.38 -7.60 5.93
N PHE A 1090 36.25 -6.55 6.75
CA PHE A 1090 36.20 -6.68 8.21
C PHE A 1090 35.08 -7.61 8.67
N THR A 1091 33.91 -7.50 8.04
CA THR A 1091 32.74 -8.34 8.33
C THR A 1091 33.01 -9.81 8.04
N ASP A 1092 33.68 -10.13 6.93
CA ASP A 1092 34.00 -11.51 6.55
C ASP A 1092 34.96 -12.15 7.58
N PHE A 1093 36.03 -11.45 7.94
CA PHE A 1093 36.94 -11.91 8.99
C PHE A 1093 36.25 -12.04 10.36
N MET A 1094 35.34 -11.12 10.69
CA MET A 1094 34.58 -11.17 11.92
C MET A 1094 33.68 -12.42 11.98
N ARG A 1095 33.10 -12.85 10.85
CA ARG A 1095 32.35 -14.12 10.75
C ARG A 1095 33.25 -15.33 10.97
N GLU A 1096 34.47 -15.31 10.41
CA GLU A 1096 35.45 -16.36 10.67
C GLU A 1096 35.86 -16.41 12.16
N GLU A 1097 36.07 -15.27 12.80
CA GLU A 1097 36.36 -15.18 14.24
C GLU A 1097 35.24 -15.79 15.09
N ILE A 1098 33.97 -15.44 14.80
CA ILE A 1098 32.81 -16.01 15.49
C ILE A 1098 32.77 -17.54 15.31
N ASN A 1099 33.06 -18.03 14.11
CA ASN A 1099 33.06 -19.46 13.81
C ASN A 1099 34.21 -20.22 14.48
N LEU A 1100 35.37 -19.59 14.66
CA LEU A 1100 36.52 -20.18 15.37
C LEU A 1100 36.26 -20.25 16.88
N VAL A 1101 35.84 -19.13 17.47
CA VAL A 1101 35.63 -19.04 18.91
C VAL A 1101 34.40 -19.82 19.35
N ARG A 1102 33.35 -19.82 18.51
CA ARG A 1102 32.02 -20.36 18.84
C ARG A 1102 31.59 -19.86 20.22
N PRO A 1103 31.18 -18.59 20.37
CA PRO A 1103 30.71 -18.08 21.67
C PRO A 1103 29.39 -18.75 22.08
N THR A 1104 29.16 -18.92 23.38
CA THR A 1104 27.85 -19.38 23.93
C THR A 1104 26.85 -18.22 23.94
N TYR A 1105 27.32 -17.05 24.37
CA TYR A 1105 26.56 -15.81 24.41
C TYR A 1105 27.32 -14.71 23.69
N VAL A 1106 26.59 -13.83 23.01
CA VAL A 1106 27.14 -12.65 22.35
C VAL A 1106 26.37 -11.42 22.80
N LEU A 1107 27.07 -10.33 23.13
CA LEU A 1107 26.47 -8.99 23.27
C LEU A 1107 26.96 -8.13 22.09
N THR A 1108 26.03 -7.77 21.20
CA THR A 1108 26.33 -6.85 20.09
C THR A 1108 26.15 -5.40 20.55
N CYS A 1109 27.10 -4.55 20.20
CA CYS A 1109 27.20 -3.19 20.70
C CYS A 1109 27.32 -2.22 19.53
N GLY A 1110 26.18 -1.98 18.87
CA GLY A 1110 26.07 -1.08 17.72
C GLY A 1110 25.44 -1.72 16.49
N SER A 1111 25.33 -0.92 15.43
CA SER A 1111 24.59 -1.26 14.21
C SER A 1111 25.29 -2.29 13.32
N ARG A 1112 26.61 -2.19 13.18
CA ARG A 1112 27.45 -3.13 12.40
C ARG A 1112 27.52 -4.47 13.11
N ALA A 1113 27.73 -4.46 14.43
CA ALA A 1113 27.75 -5.66 15.26
C ALA A 1113 26.41 -6.41 15.20
N THR A 1114 25.29 -5.68 15.33
CA THR A 1114 23.94 -6.26 15.21
C THR A 1114 23.71 -6.92 13.85
N SER A 1115 24.19 -6.28 12.78
CA SER A 1115 24.00 -6.75 11.40
C SER A 1115 24.73 -8.06 11.08
N LEU A 1116 25.67 -8.51 11.93
CA LEU A 1116 26.30 -9.83 11.81
C LEU A 1116 25.29 -10.96 11.97
N PHE A 1117 24.28 -10.75 12.82
CA PHE A 1117 23.32 -11.76 13.26
C PHE A 1117 21.90 -11.50 12.74
N ASN A 1118 21.49 -10.23 12.67
CA ASN A 1118 20.17 -9.85 12.17
C ASN A 1118 20.24 -8.63 11.26
N ASN A 1119 19.96 -8.84 9.98
CA ASN A 1119 19.88 -7.82 8.93
C ASN A 1119 18.44 -7.59 8.43
N LYS A 1120 17.45 -8.20 9.08
CA LYS A 1120 16.04 -8.11 8.71
C LYS A 1120 15.35 -6.94 9.41
N ASN A 1121 15.69 -6.71 10.67
CA ASN A 1121 15.12 -5.65 11.50
C ASN A 1121 16.09 -4.47 11.63
N LYS A 1122 15.55 -3.27 11.89
CA LYS A 1122 16.40 -2.11 12.20
C LYS A 1122 17.13 -2.37 13.52
N PRO A 1123 18.46 -2.17 13.60
CA PRO A 1123 19.22 -2.43 14.83
C PRO A 1123 18.67 -1.74 16.08
N SER A 1124 18.17 -0.52 15.94
CA SER A 1124 17.52 0.23 17.03
C SER A 1124 16.33 -0.48 17.66
N ASP A 1125 15.57 -1.22 16.86
CA ASP A 1125 14.36 -1.93 17.29
C ASP A 1125 14.70 -3.24 18.00
N LEU A 1126 15.92 -3.76 17.78
CA LEU A 1126 16.46 -4.96 18.40
C LEU A 1126 17.09 -4.68 19.77
N VAL A 1127 17.50 -3.44 20.06
CA VAL A 1127 18.16 -3.10 21.34
C VAL A 1127 17.31 -3.52 22.54
N GLY A 1128 17.87 -4.38 23.40
CA GLY A 1128 17.23 -4.98 24.56
C GLY A 1128 16.42 -6.25 24.26
N ARG A 1129 16.57 -6.81 23.05
CA ARG A 1129 16.11 -8.14 22.68
C ARG A 1129 17.24 -9.15 22.77
N LYS A 1130 16.86 -10.41 22.84
CA LYS A 1130 17.74 -11.57 22.69
C LYS A 1130 17.16 -12.54 21.67
N GLU A 1131 18.03 -13.24 20.97
CA GLU A 1131 17.65 -14.18 19.92
C GLU A 1131 18.59 -15.38 19.98
N TYR A 1132 18.01 -16.58 20.05
CA TYR A 1132 18.77 -17.81 19.87
C TYR A 1132 18.88 -18.12 18.38
N LEU A 1133 20.09 -18.36 17.91
CA LEU A 1133 20.37 -18.72 16.52
C LEU A 1133 20.74 -20.20 16.44
N PRO A 1134 19.82 -21.08 16.00
CA PRO A 1134 20.06 -22.53 15.97
C PRO A 1134 21.27 -22.91 15.12
N ASP A 1135 21.46 -22.25 13.98
CA ASP A 1135 22.55 -22.55 13.03
C ASP A 1135 23.95 -22.32 13.63
N LEU A 1136 24.07 -21.35 14.54
CA LEU A 1136 25.32 -21.01 15.23
C LEU A 1136 25.41 -21.66 16.63
N ASP A 1137 24.28 -22.12 17.16
CA ASP A 1137 24.08 -22.53 18.54
C ASP A 1137 24.61 -21.46 19.51
N VAL A 1138 24.01 -20.28 19.46
CA VAL A 1138 24.41 -19.09 20.24
C VAL A 1138 23.19 -18.24 20.57
N THR A 1139 23.18 -17.64 21.77
CA THR A 1139 22.20 -16.60 22.11
C THR A 1139 22.85 -15.22 22.00
N VAL A 1140 22.25 -14.37 21.17
CA VAL A 1140 22.72 -13.01 20.88
C VAL A 1140 21.84 -12.02 21.63
N PHE A 1141 22.46 -11.19 22.46
CA PHE A 1141 21.88 -10.01 23.09
C PHE A 1141 22.20 -8.79 22.24
N TYR A 1142 21.18 -7.98 21.97
CA TYR A 1142 21.31 -6.77 21.17
C TYR A 1142 21.41 -5.56 22.07
N GLY A 1143 22.59 -4.96 22.14
CA GLY A 1143 22.87 -3.71 22.83
C GLY A 1143 23.01 -2.54 21.87
N PHE A 1144 23.41 -1.39 22.41
CA PHE A 1144 23.72 -0.18 21.64
C PHE A 1144 25.20 0.16 21.75
N ASN A 1145 25.68 1.09 20.91
CA ASN A 1145 27.07 1.51 20.94
C ASN A 1145 27.40 2.18 22.30
N PRO A 1146 28.37 1.67 23.08
CA PRO A 1146 28.64 2.16 24.43
C PRO A 1146 29.03 3.64 24.50
N ASN A 1147 29.55 4.23 23.43
CA ASN A 1147 29.88 5.66 23.39
C ASN A 1147 28.65 6.55 23.57
N ILE A 1148 27.44 6.05 23.33
CA ILE A 1148 26.21 6.83 23.54
C ILE A 1148 26.06 7.28 25.00
N LEU A 1149 26.58 6.52 25.96
CA LEU A 1149 26.49 6.84 27.39
C LEU A 1149 27.20 8.15 27.75
N TYR A 1150 28.24 8.51 27.00
CA TYR A 1150 28.93 9.79 27.17
C TYR A 1150 28.05 10.99 26.79
N PHE A 1151 27.19 10.82 25.77
CA PHE A 1151 26.31 11.88 25.27
C PHE A 1151 24.90 11.84 25.88
N ARG A 1152 24.47 10.66 26.34
CA ARG A 1152 23.15 10.35 26.90
C ARG A 1152 23.30 9.42 28.10
N PRO A 1153 23.68 9.96 29.28
CA PRO A 1153 23.83 9.18 30.50
C PRO A 1153 22.55 8.41 30.90
N GLU A 1154 21.38 8.91 30.53
CA GLU A 1154 20.06 8.30 30.79
C GLU A 1154 19.87 6.93 30.13
N GLU A 1155 20.54 6.64 29.01
CA GLU A 1155 20.51 5.30 28.40
C GLU A 1155 21.22 4.26 29.29
N GLY A 1156 21.92 4.70 30.33
CA GLY A 1156 22.58 3.87 31.32
C GLY A 1156 21.64 2.89 32.04
N GLU A 1157 20.39 3.24 32.30
CA GLU A 1157 19.40 2.34 32.90
C GLU A 1157 19.02 1.21 31.95
N ARG A 1158 18.87 1.53 30.66
CA ARG A 1158 18.56 0.55 29.62
C ARG A 1158 19.70 -0.44 29.44
N LEU A 1159 20.95 0.03 29.48
CA LEU A 1159 22.11 -0.86 29.46
C LEU A 1159 22.15 -1.77 30.69
N GLU A 1160 21.88 -1.24 31.88
CA GLU A 1160 21.83 -2.06 33.11
C GLU A 1160 20.79 -3.18 32.99
N ALA A 1161 19.62 -2.90 32.44
CA ALA A 1161 18.60 -3.94 32.20
C ALA A 1161 19.09 -5.03 31.23
N ILE A 1162 19.81 -4.65 30.15
CA ILE A 1162 20.40 -5.62 29.21
C ILE A 1162 21.48 -6.45 29.89
N LEU A 1163 22.35 -5.81 30.67
CA LEU A 1163 23.45 -6.49 31.34
C LEU A 1163 22.97 -7.39 32.47
N ALA A 1164 21.93 -7.00 33.21
CA ALA A 1164 21.28 -7.84 34.20
C ALA A 1164 20.69 -9.11 33.56
N ASP A 1165 20.02 -8.99 32.42
CA ASP A 1165 19.49 -10.13 31.67
C ASP A 1165 20.62 -11.07 31.17
N VAL A 1166 21.72 -10.48 30.69
CA VAL A 1166 22.94 -11.23 30.36
C VAL A 1166 23.50 -11.96 31.58
N ALA A 1167 23.61 -11.28 32.72
CA ALA A 1167 24.14 -11.83 33.97
C ALA A 1167 23.33 -13.04 34.45
N GLU A 1168 22.01 -12.88 34.47
CA GLU A 1168 21.06 -13.92 34.85
C GLU A 1168 21.20 -15.14 33.93
N THR A 1169 21.25 -14.92 32.62
CA THR A 1169 21.41 -15.98 31.62
C THR A 1169 22.74 -16.73 31.75
N ILE A 1170 23.82 -16.04 32.11
CA ILE A 1170 25.14 -16.66 32.29
C ILE A 1170 25.17 -17.50 33.58
N LYS A 1171 24.38 -17.14 34.60
CA LYS A 1171 24.29 -17.84 35.89
C LYS A 1171 23.36 -19.05 35.84
N SER A 1172 22.28 -18.99 35.05
CA SER A 1172 21.36 -20.12 34.76
C SER A 1172 22.03 -21.21 33.93
#